data_AF-A0A9P8JBN3-F1
#
_entry.id   AF-A0A9P8JBN3-F1
#
_cell.length_a   1.000
_cell.length_b   1.000
_cell.length_c   1.000
_cell.angle_alpha   90.00
_cell.angle_beta   90.00
_cell.angle_gamma   90.00
#
_symmetry.space_group_name_H-M   'P 1'
#
loop_
_entity.id
_entity.type
_entity.pdbx_description
1 polymer ?
#
loop_
_entity_poly.entity_id
_entity_poly.type
_entity_poly.pdbx_seq_one_letter_code
_entity_poly.pdbx_strand_id
1 'polypeptide(L)'
;MLLTNPRAPLPAALAAISTVLLLTYLYFHASLDAGPHLLSIKASTQPAQLSQCPPASAISNIVLSIKTGATEAFEKLPTQLLTILQCADTLLLFSDLEQDIHSLHIHDVLSRYNPDFLAHHADFELYRKQKEYQAEGRDIQTLSTMKDSNSDWRTAGHNAAWALDKYKFLHMIERAWELQPDKDWYVFAETDTYIVWRNLMQWLQRFDPSEPLYLGRGEPMKKEEGDGFYFAHGGSGFVLSRAAMYDFCVTKKGLASRWDARIPDLWFGDYVVAKALKEELDLNLTSAAPMFSGHKPMSLPIGAGIWCRPVITQHHLRSEEVQTLWMLEDQFYTNSSTSSLPHIRFSHLFRDILSGVKFPELRSEWDNLSQDNVYTVKTPRTKAQAHNKPEERTGEPTVESDPNSSPDACHAACEVVETCFHWDEKSQQLWRYVADRTGIMAYATLPLIWTFAGRNNVLTWATVLAIVHSAVYTWLFVEFEGWGMFRREFTQLWLLLGVVATVTMCLLLLFSVSWLRIKFYEIFLVLHILLSVVTLVGCFLHTSIFDARYDAYLWPIVIVWLLDRALRLLRLIACNIHVRLGKQVINRTRSIASYSKESDVIRLDIRTSSFLAQPAAGQFYYLYQPSTWQGYENHPFTLGAWSSQSSASEDADTYLLQHDDLPNEFDQSDFGSKYQSTVQNLTFWIRPYDGWTRRLRDECFQSTEGIMEPTILLEGPYGHHCHLSSFDSVLLIAGGTGIASAVPYILEHMALSKAGKSDTTHMHLLWTVRQAYFIKEVFGQELRTAAQRDDFSADLFCTRQSEGPKHGEEQQPRGEENEYLRSRLQYGRPDIAAAIAKAATRGEKTGTKVAVLVCGPPAMADEARLAVHRSLKHGCHGLEYFEESFGCVIASIITTFPWADLNAWAGQIIARNNKSYMYLPMRRRGGNMAIGVAVANSITGPWKDAIGKPLLENGRIDPTVWIDDNGQAYLYFANPGLFYVKLNPDMISHSGSIVQVPTSVASFGSGREPDGTTFAEGPWIYKRNNMYYLVYAANCCSEDIRYSTGPSITGPWTYHGIVMASAGNSFTNHPAIIDFKGKSYFFYHNGALPGGSGYTRSIAVEAFAYNSDGTIPLLTMTNAGAPQIGTLNPYTRNEAETMAFSSGIQTQAMTEGGIAIVNIENGDYVKVAGVAFGNGAKSFSARIASATNGGKIELRLGSVTGTLVGTCNVPGTNQRMADLADGILCYQWSNWD
;
A
#
# COMPACT_ATOMS: atom_id res chain seq x y z
N MET A 1 4.01 3.74 -5.37
CA MET A 1 5.42 3.29 -5.38
C MET A 1 6.32 4.00 -6.40
N LEU A 2 5.81 4.63 -7.48
CA LEU A 2 6.65 5.24 -8.53
C LEU A 2 7.28 6.61 -8.20
N LEU A 3 6.71 7.38 -7.26
CA LEU A 3 7.12 8.76 -6.97
C LEU A 3 8.37 8.88 -6.08
N THR A 4 8.92 7.77 -5.58
CA THR A 4 10.20 7.73 -4.85
C THR A 4 11.39 7.39 -5.75
N ASN A 5 11.19 7.20 -7.07
CA ASN A 5 12.26 6.81 -7.98
C ASN A 5 13.11 8.04 -8.41
N PRO A 6 14.40 8.11 -8.01
CA PRO A 6 15.19 9.33 -8.08
C PRO A 6 15.75 9.72 -9.46
N ARG A 7 15.17 9.23 -10.55
CA ARG A 7 15.67 9.42 -11.94
C ARG A 7 14.57 9.58 -13.00
N ALA A 8 13.31 9.81 -12.63
CA ALA A 8 12.22 9.99 -13.60
C ALA A 8 12.22 11.41 -14.22
N PRO A 9 12.16 11.55 -15.56
CA PRO A 9 12.04 12.87 -16.20
C PRO A 9 10.60 13.40 -16.14
N LEU A 10 10.46 14.72 -16.01
CA LEU A 10 9.20 15.47 -15.83
C LEU A 10 8.00 15.04 -16.71
N PRO A 11 8.16 14.69 -18.00
CA PRO A 11 7.02 14.29 -18.85
C PRO A 11 6.34 12.99 -18.40
N ALA A 12 7.07 12.06 -17.77
CA ALA A 12 6.53 10.75 -17.40
C ALA A 12 5.54 10.82 -16.23
N ALA A 13 5.72 11.76 -15.31
CA ALA A 13 4.80 11.96 -14.19
C ALA A 13 3.45 12.55 -14.64
N LEU A 14 3.49 13.53 -15.57
CA LEU A 14 2.29 14.13 -16.16
C LEU A 14 1.54 13.12 -17.05
N ALA A 15 2.27 12.32 -17.84
CA ALA A 15 1.68 11.23 -18.61
C ALA A 15 0.99 10.19 -17.71
N ALA A 16 1.60 9.81 -16.58
CA ALA A 16 1.00 8.86 -15.64
C ALA A 16 -0.30 9.38 -15.00
N ILE A 17 -0.37 10.66 -14.63
CA ILE A 17 -1.60 11.28 -14.09
C ILE A 17 -2.71 11.27 -15.16
N SER A 18 -2.37 11.66 -16.39
CA SER A 18 -3.31 11.63 -17.52
C SER A 18 -3.78 10.20 -17.86
N THR A 19 -2.88 9.21 -17.81
CA THR A 19 -3.20 7.80 -18.08
C THR A 19 -4.06 7.19 -16.96
N VAL A 20 -3.84 7.55 -15.69
CA VAL A 20 -4.72 7.11 -14.59
C VAL A 20 -6.11 7.72 -14.74
N LEU A 21 -6.24 9.01 -15.00
CA LEU A 21 -7.54 9.64 -15.28
C LEU A 21 -8.25 9.00 -16.47
N LEU A 22 -7.53 8.73 -17.56
CA LEU A 22 -8.06 8.05 -18.76
C LEU A 22 -8.47 6.60 -18.48
N LEU A 23 -7.69 5.84 -17.70
CA LEU A 23 -8.02 4.47 -17.33
C LEU A 23 -9.19 4.40 -16.36
N THR A 24 -9.36 5.37 -15.46
CA THR A 24 -10.53 5.42 -14.58
C THR A 24 -11.79 5.79 -15.37
N TYR A 25 -11.68 6.74 -16.31
CA TYR A 25 -12.74 7.05 -17.27
C TYR A 25 -13.16 5.82 -18.09
N LEU A 26 -12.19 5.09 -18.68
CA LEU A 26 -12.45 3.89 -19.48
C LEU A 26 -13.00 2.71 -18.65
N TYR A 27 -12.55 2.54 -17.40
CA TYR A 27 -13.03 1.47 -16.51
C TYR A 27 -14.52 1.64 -16.15
N PHE A 28 -14.96 2.88 -15.89
CA PHE A 28 -16.36 3.16 -15.62
C PHE A 28 -17.22 3.17 -16.90
N HIS A 29 -16.68 3.58 -18.05
CA HIS A 29 -17.42 3.48 -19.33
C HIS A 29 -17.64 2.02 -19.78
N ALA A 30 -16.71 1.10 -19.47
CA ALA A 30 -16.83 -0.32 -19.82
C ALA A 30 -17.77 -1.13 -18.91
N SER A 31 -18.39 -0.52 -17.89
CA SER A 31 -19.21 -1.20 -16.88
C SER A 31 -20.73 -1.13 -17.15
N LEU A 32 -21.16 -0.77 -18.37
CA LEU A 32 -22.56 -0.48 -18.70
C LEU A 32 -23.26 -1.50 -19.63
N ASP A 33 -22.54 -2.46 -20.23
CA ASP A 33 -23.14 -3.44 -21.16
C ASP A 33 -23.04 -4.89 -20.63
N ALA A 34 -24.16 -5.40 -20.10
CA ALA A 34 -24.40 -6.85 -19.91
C ALA A 34 -25.90 -7.14 -19.74
N GLY A 35 -26.62 -7.35 -20.84
CA GLY A 35 -28.03 -7.80 -20.81
C GLY A 35 -28.18 -9.28 -20.39
N PRO A 36 -29.33 -9.68 -19.81
CA PRO A 36 -29.51 -11.03 -19.27
C PRO A 36 -29.98 -12.06 -20.32
N HIS A 37 -29.41 -13.27 -20.28
CA HIS A 37 -29.88 -14.40 -21.07
C HIS A 37 -31.10 -15.09 -20.43
N LEU A 38 -32.18 -15.25 -21.20
CA LEU A 38 -33.41 -15.93 -20.77
C LEU A 38 -33.20 -17.41 -20.40
N LEU A 39 -33.82 -17.84 -19.29
CA LEU A 39 -34.03 -19.24 -18.96
C LEU A 39 -35.39 -19.73 -19.50
N SER A 40 -35.38 -20.87 -20.19
CA SER A 40 -36.59 -21.51 -20.69
C SER A 40 -37.34 -22.25 -19.59
N ILE A 41 -38.63 -21.93 -19.39
CA ILE A 41 -39.54 -22.66 -18.51
C ILE A 41 -40.59 -23.38 -19.37
N LYS A 42 -40.80 -24.67 -19.12
CA LYS A 42 -41.85 -25.46 -19.77
C LYS A 42 -43.22 -25.04 -19.25
N ALA A 43 -44.14 -24.70 -20.17
CA ALA A 43 -45.52 -24.43 -19.83
C ALA A 43 -46.23 -25.68 -19.29
N SER A 44 -46.94 -25.52 -18.16
CA SER A 44 -47.94 -26.47 -17.66
C SER A 44 -49.32 -25.85 -17.86
N THR A 45 -50.24 -26.59 -18.47
CA THR A 45 -51.55 -26.08 -18.90
C THR A 45 -52.64 -26.36 -17.87
N GLN A 46 -52.98 -25.37 -17.05
CA GLN A 46 -54.36 -24.96 -16.71
C GLN A 46 -54.34 -23.70 -15.80
N PRO A 47 -55.33 -22.80 -15.88
CA PRO A 47 -55.32 -21.53 -15.15
C PRO A 47 -55.73 -21.74 -13.69
N ALA A 48 -54.75 -21.86 -12.80
CA ALA A 48 -54.96 -21.72 -11.37
C ALA A 48 -55.24 -20.25 -11.04
N GLN A 49 -56.20 -20.00 -10.15
CA GLN A 49 -56.47 -18.66 -9.63
C GLN A 49 -55.27 -18.22 -8.79
N LEU A 50 -54.55 -17.18 -9.21
CA LEU A 50 -53.31 -16.73 -8.56
C LEU A 50 -53.57 -16.34 -7.09
N SER A 51 -52.80 -16.93 -6.18
CA SER A 51 -52.96 -16.74 -4.72
C SER A 51 -52.84 -15.26 -4.31
N GLN A 52 -52.04 -14.50 -5.08
CA GLN A 52 -51.65 -13.12 -4.84
C GLN A 52 -52.77 -12.14 -5.18
N CYS A 53 -53.56 -12.39 -6.23
CA CYS A 53 -54.57 -11.43 -6.67
C CYS A 53 -55.72 -11.31 -5.65
N PRO A 54 -56.26 -10.11 -5.41
CA PRO A 54 -57.52 -9.94 -4.66
C PRO A 54 -58.72 -10.52 -5.42
N PRO A 55 -59.89 -10.70 -4.78
CA PRO A 55 -61.12 -11.09 -5.48
C PRO A 55 -61.48 -10.07 -6.56
N ALA A 56 -61.94 -10.54 -7.74
CA ALA A 56 -62.25 -9.68 -8.89
C ALA A 56 -63.21 -8.53 -8.55
N SER A 57 -64.21 -8.77 -7.69
CA SER A 57 -65.17 -7.76 -7.21
C SER A 57 -64.58 -6.66 -6.33
N ALA A 58 -63.33 -6.79 -5.87
CA ALA A 58 -62.62 -5.76 -5.12
C ALA A 58 -61.75 -4.87 -6.04
N ILE A 59 -61.19 -5.44 -7.10
CA ILE A 59 -60.33 -4.74 -8.07
C ILE A 59 -61.12 -4.09 -9.23
N SER A 60 -62.35 -4.52 -9.51
CA SER A 60 -63.18 -4.01 -10.62
C SER A 60 -63.50 -2.51 -10.54
N ASN A 61 -63.38 -1.90 -9.35
CA ASN A 61 -63.64 -0.49 -9.12
C ASN A 61 -62.35 0.36 -9.10
N ILE A 62 -61.19 -0.23 -9.42
CA ILE A 62 -59.90 0.46 -9.50
C ILE A 62 -59.43 0.52 -10.95
N VAL A 63 -59.04 1.72 -11.39
CA VAL A 63 -58.26 1.92 -12.61
C VAL A 63 -56.79 1.92 -12.24
N LEU A 64 -56.00 0.98 -12.78
CA LEU A 64 -54.54 1.05 -12.71
C LEU A 64 -54.01 1.69 -13.99
N SER A 65 -53.38 2.84 -13.84
CA SER A 65 -52.74 3.61 -14.91
C SER A 65 -51.22 3.49 -14.79
N ILE A 66 -50.58 2.81 -15.74
CA ILE A 66 -49.12 2.68 -15.79
C ILE A 66 -48.54 3.66 -16.81
N LYS A 67 -47.66 4.55 -16.33
CA LYS A 67 -46.86 5.46 -17.16
C LYS A 67 -45.53 4.80 -17.56
N THR A 68 -45.09 5.03 -18.79
CA THR A 68 -43.77 4.62 -19.29
C THR A 68 -43.22 5.66 -20.28
N GLY A 69 -41.91 5.66 -20.55
CA GLY A 69 -41.38 6.19 -21.81
C GLY A 69 -41.42 5.14 -22.93
N ALA A 70 -41.63 5.55 -24.18
CA ALA A 70 -41.61 4.63 -25.33
C ALA A 70 -40.22 4.06 -25.63
N THR A 71 -39.16 4.71 -25.12
CA THR A 71 -37.77 4.25 -25.18
C THR A 71 -37.44 3.13 -24.18
N GLU A 72 -38.26 2.92 -23.15
CA GLU A 72 -38.07 1.91 -22.09
C GLU A 72 -39.22 0.90 -21.98
N ALA A 73 -40.33 1.14 -22.68
CA ALA A 73 -41.55 0.32 -22.63
C ALA A 73 -41.27 -1.15 -22.94
N PHE A 74 -40.45 -1.45 -23.95
CA PHE A 74 -40.11 -2.83 -24.32
C PHE A 74 -39.23 -3.55 -23.29
N GLU A 75 -38.45 -2.81 -22.50
CA GLU A 75 -37.55 -3.37 -21.48
C GLU A 75 -38.28 -3.66 -20.17
N LYS A 76 -39.10 -2.70 -19.69
CA LYS A 76 -39.70 -2.76 -18.35
C LYS A 76 -41.11 -3.37 -18.33
N LEU A 77 -41.94 -3.09 -19.34
CA LEU A 77 -43.36 -3.51 -19.33
C LEU A 77 -43.56 -5.05 -19.35
N PRO A 78 -42.80 -5.86 -20.12
CA PRO A 78 -43.04 -7.31 -20.17
C PRO A 78 -42.98 -8.00 -18.81
N THR A 79 -42.06 -7.58 -17.93
CA THR A 79 -41.94 -8.15 -16.59
C THR A 79 -43.16 -7.82 -15.72
N GLN A 80 -43.68 -6.60 -15.83
CA GLN A 80 -44.89 -6.18 -15.09
C GLN A 80 -46.13 -6.95 -15.57
N LEU A 81 -46.23 -7.21 -16.88
CA LEU A 81 -47.28 -8.06 -17.47
C LEU A 81 -47.18 -9.54 -17.07
N LEU A 82 -45.97 -10.01 -16.78
CA LEU A 82 -45.75 -11.35 -16.24
C LEU A 82 -45.88 -11.43 -14.71
N THR A 83 -46.18 -10.31 -14.04
CA THR A 83 -46.32 -10.20 -12.58
C THR A 83 -47.53 -9.34 -12.19
N ILE A 84 -47.34 -8.15 -11.62
CA ILE A 84 -48.39 -7.38 -10.93
C ILE A 84 -49.59 -7.03 -11.81
N LEU A 85 -49.40 -6.84 -13.12
CA LEU A 85 -50.48 -6.42 -14.02
C LEU A 85 -51.46 -7.56 -14.34
N GLN A 86 -51.13 -8.82 -14.00
CA GLN A 86 -52.06 -9.95 -14.10
C GLN A 86 -53.24 -9.84 -13.12
N CYS A 87 -53.10 -9.06 -12.05
CA CYS A 87 -54.16 -8.79 -11.08
C CYS A 87 -54.97 -7.53 -11.38
N ALA A 88 -54.69 -6.81 -12.48
CA ALA A 88 -55.43 -5.61 -12.87
C ALA A 88 -56.66 -5.98 -13.72
N ASP A 89 -57.87 -5.69 -13.22
CA ASP A 89 -59.11 -5.85 -14.01
C ASP A 89 -59.29 -4.72 -15.04
N THR A 90 -58.98 -3.48 -14.63
CA THR A 90 -59.01 -2.29 -15.49
C THR A 90 -57.61 -1.67 -15.57
N LEU A 91 -56.83 -2.10 -16.57
CA LEU A 91 -55.47 -1.62 -16.84
C LEU A 91 -55.45 -0.61 -17.99
N LEU A 92 -54.84 0.55 -17.76
CA LEU A 92 -54.55 1.56 -18.78
C LEU A 92 -53.03 1.78 -18.86
N LEU A 93 -52.49 1.83 -20.08
CA LEU A 93 -51.06 2.07 -20.34
C LEU A 93 -50.90 3.41 -21.06
N PHE A 94 -49.98 4.24 -20.56
CA PHE A 94 -49.77 5.61 -21.03
C PHE A 94 -48.29 5.87 -21.31
N SER A 95 -48.01 6.53 -22.43
CA SER A 95 -46.64 6.82 -22.87
C SER A 95 -46.53 8.13 -23.64
N ASP A 96 -45.30 8.50 -23.98
CA ASP A 96 -44.97 9.53 -24.97
C ASP A 96 -45.13 9.06 -26.43
N LEU A 97 -45.58 7.82 -26.69
CA LEU A 97 -45.88 7.36 -28.04
C LEU A 97 -47.02 6.35 -28.07
N GLU A 98 -47.91 6.47 -29.07
CA GLU A 98 -48.95 5.49 -29.35
C GLU A 98 -48.31 4.20 -29.84
N GLN A 99 -48.43 3.10 -29.10
CA GLN A 99 -47.76 1.83 -29.42
C GLN A 99 -48.64 0.62 -29.08
N ASP A 100 -48.61 -0.41 -29.91
CA ASP A 100 -49.16 -1.72 -29.56
C ASP A 100 -48.01 -2.67 -29.20
N ILE A 101 -47.98 -3.14 -27.95
CA ILE A 101 -47.05 -4.18 -27.50
C ILE A 101 -47.85 -5.47 -27.33
N HIS A 102 -47.66 -6.41 -28.26
CA HIS A 102 -48.43 -7.66 -28.40
C HIS A 102 -49.93 -7.42 -28.61
N SER A 103 -50.72 -7.45 -27.54
CA SER A 103 -52.19 -7.29 -27.53
C SER A 103 -52.64 -6.18 -26.59
N LEU A 104 -51.69 -5.34 -26.17
CA LEU A 104 -51.88 -4.27 -25.21
C LEU A 104 -51.53 -2.96 -25.89
N HIS A 105 -52.49 -2.04 -25.81
CA HIS A 105 -52.46 -0.76 -26.46
C HIS A 105 -51.97 0.30 -25.47
N ILE A 106 -50.97 1.07 -25.87
CA ILE A 106 -50.30 2.08 -25.05
C ILE A 106 -50.63 3.44 -25.64
N HIS A 107 -51.35 4.25 -24.85
CA HIS A 107 -51.91 5.52 -25.29
C HIS A 107 -50.91 6.67 -25.25
N ASP A 108 -50.88 7.45 -26.33
CA ASP A 108 -50.12 8.69 -26.45
C ASP A 108 -50.82 9.85 -25.74
N VAL A 109 -50.37 10.17 -24.52
CA VAL A 109 -50.93 11.30 -23.77
C VAL A 109 -50.43 12.65 -24.27
N LEU A 110 -49.31 12.68 -25.01
CA LEU A 110 -48.71 13.91 -25.54
C LEU A 110 -49.37 14.38 -26.84
N SER A 111 -49.98 13.47 -27.60
CA SER A 111 -50.81 13.77 -28.77
C SER A 111 -51.95 14.78 -28.52
N ARG A 112 -52.30 15.02 -27.25
CA ARG A 112 -53.36 15.95 -26.78
C ARG A 112 -52.92 17.41 -26.70
N TYR A 113 -51.62 17.70 -26.71
CA TYR A 113 -51.11 19.08 -26.75
C TYR A 113 -51.44 19.76 -28.08
N ASN A 114 -51.45 21.10 -28.10
CA ASN A 114 -51.62 21.88 -29.32
C ASN A 114 -50.56 21.46 -30.39
N PRO A 115 -50.95 21.11 -31.64
CA PRO A 115 -50.02 20.74 -32.70
C PRO A 115 -48.90 21.76 -32.94
N ASP A 116 -49.18 23.06 -32.83
CA ASP A 116 -48.16 24.11 -32.98
C ASP A 116 -47.13 24.07 -31.84
N PHE A 117 -47.56 23.71 -30.63
CA PHE A 117 -46.69 23.54 -29.46
C PHE A 117 -45.82 22.28 -29.62
N LEU A 118 -46.41 21.16 -30.02
CA LEU A 118 -45.71 19.89 -30.32
C LEU A 118 -44.67 20.04 -31.45
N ALA A 119 -44.94 20.88 -32.45
CA ALA A 119 -44.04 21.09 -33.57
C ALA A 119 -42.80 21.95 -33.20
N HIS A 120 -42.95 22.94 -32.31
CA HIS A 120 -41.93 23.98 -32.10
C HIS A 120 -41.28 23.97 -30.70
N HIS A 121 -41.90 23.42 -29.67
CA HIS A 121 -41.31 23.43 -28.32
C HIS A 121 -40.09 22.50 -28.24
N ALA A 122 -39.02 22.95 -27.58
CA ALA A 122 -37.73 22.26 -27.59
C ALA A 122 -37.80 20.89 -26.89
N ASP A 123 -38.37 20.83 -25.68
CA ASP A 123 -38.54 19.63 -24.86
C ASP A 123 -39.23 18.46 -25.61
N PHE A 124 -40.02 18.74 -26.66
CA PHE A 124 -40.69 17.74 -27.50
C PHE A 124 -39.83 17.20 -28.66
N GLU A 125 -38.52 17.46 -28.69
CA GLU A 125 -37.64 16.92 -29.75
C GLU A 125 -37.58 15.39 -29.74
N LEU A 126 -37.54 14.79 -28.55
CA LEU A 126 -37.61 13.32 -28.43
C LEU A 126 -38.92 12.78 -28.99
N TYR A 127 -40.06 13.39 -28.64
CA TYR A 127 -41.39 13.03 -29.16
C TYR A 127 -41.43 13.04 -30.70
N ARG A 128 -40.89 14.10 -31.32
CA ARG A 128 -40.80 14.20 -32.79
C ARG A 128 -39.94 13.08 -33.40
N LYS A 129 -38.78 12.76 -32.80
CA LYS A 129 -37.92 11.65 -33.25
C LYS A 129 -38.53 10.27 -33.01
N GLN A 130 -39.29 10.07 -31.92
CA GLN A 130 -40.01 8.83 -31.68
C GLN A 130 -41.05 8.56 -32.78
N LYS A 131 -41.79 9.60 -33.21
CA LYS A 131 -42.72 9.53 -34.36
C LYS A 131 -41.99 9.25 -35.69
N GLU A 132 -40.83 9.88 -35.92
CA GLU A 132 -39.97 9.62 -37.10
C GLU A 132 -39.50 8.16 -37.14
N TYR A 133 -38.94 7.65 -36.03
CA TYR A 133 -38.46 6.27 -35.92
C TYR A 133 -39.61 5.26 -36.08
N GLN A 134 -40.78 5.54 -35.49
CA GLN A 134 -41.98 4.73 -35.67
C GLN A 134 -42.44 4.67 -37.13
N ALA A 135 -42.47 5.81 -37.84
CA ALA A 135 -42.88 5.88 -39.24
C ALA A 135 -41.92 5.13 -40.18
N GLU A 136 -40.64 5.05 -39.82
CA GLU A 136 -39.61 4.35 -40.58
C GLU A 136 -39.37 2.89 -40.14
N GLY A 137 -40.02 2.42 -39.08
CA GLY A 137 -39.80 1.09 -38.51
C GLY A 137 -38.43 0.90 -37.85
N ARG A 138 -37.81 2.00 -37.38
CA ARG A 138 -36.56 1.98 -36.60
C ARG A 138 -36.81 1.68 -35.13
N ASP A 139 -35.82 1.09 -34.47
CA ASP A 139 -35.88 0.78 -33.04
C ASP A 139 -35.83 2.05 -32.18
N ILE A 140 -36.92 2.29 -31.44
CA ILE A 140 -37.12 3.45 -30.58
C ILE A 140 -36.27 3.37 -29.30
N GLN A 141 -35.87 2.19 -28.84
CA GLN A 141 -35.04 2.03 -27.64
C GLN A 141 -33.67 2.71 -27.78
N THR A 142 -33.15 2.84 -29.02
CA THR A 142 -31.92 3.57 -29.33
C THR A 142 -31.95 5.06 -28.97
N LEU A 143 -33.14 5.66 -28.80
CA LEU A 143 -33.32 7.05 -28.39
C LEU A 143 -33.25 7.26 -26.86
N SER A 144 -33.13 6.19 -26.06
CA SER A 144 -33.04 6.24 -24.58
C SER A 144 -31.90 7.12 -24.05
N THR A 145 -30.79 7.23 -24.79
CA THR A 145 -29.61 8.03 -24.44
C THR A 145 -29.60 9.43 -25.07
N MET A 146 -30.67 9.82 -25.77
CA MET A 146 -30.78 11.15 -26.38
C MET A 146 -30.72 12.24 -25.30
N LYS A 147 -29.75 13.16 -25.43
CA LYS A 147 -29.62 14.32 -24.55
C LYS A 147 -30.73 15.34 -24.84
N ASP A 148 -31.17 16.04 -23.79
CA ASP A 148 -32.04 17.20 -23.94
C ASP A 148 -31.31 18.31 -24.72
N SER A 149 -31.97 18.89 -25.72
CA SER A 149 -31.43 20.00 -26.52
C SER A 149 -31.70 21.37 -25.89
N ASN A 150 -32.53 21.42 -24.85
CA ASN A 150 -32.86 22.61 -24.08
C ASN A 150 -32.53 22.41 -22.59
N SER A 151 -31.31 21.91 -22.31
CA SER A 151 -30.86 21.61 -20.95
C SER A 151 -30.70 22.89 -20.10
N ASP A 152 -31.79 23.33 -19.46
CA ASP A 152 -31.77 24.41 -18.49
C ASP A 152 -31.45 23.90 -17.07
N TRP A 153 -31.53 24.78 -16.07
CA TRP A 153 -31.17 24.46 -14.69
C TRP A 153 -32.02 23.33 -14.04
N ARG A 154 -33.13 22.91 -14.66
CA ARG A 154 -34.03 21.85 -14.19
C ARG A 154 -33.78 20.52 -14.86
N THR A 155 -33.37 20.52 -16.14
CA THR A 155 -33.06 19.32 -16.92
C THR A 155 -31.55 19.06 -17.05
N ALA A 156 -30.70 19.95 -16.50
CA ALA A 156 -29.24 19.81 -16.48
C ALA A 156 -28.79 18.46 -15.90
N GLY A 157 -28.07 17.68 -16.71
CA GLY A 157 -27.58 16.35 -16.36
C GLY A 157 -28.53 15.19 -16.72
N HIS A 158 -29.79 15.48 -17.04
CA HIS A 158 -30.79 14.46 -17.41
C HIS A 158 -30.91 14.28 -18.94
N ASN A 159 -31.54 13.18 -19.36
CA ASN A 159 -31.81 12.89 -20.78
C ASN A 159 -33.12 13.55 -21.27
N ALA A 160 -33.34 13.55 -22.58
CA ALA A 160 -34.54 14.13 -23.18
C ALA A 160 -35.83 13.43 -22.75
N ALA A 161 -35.76 12.16 -22.35
CA ALA A 161 -36.92 11.41 -21.83
C ALA A 161 -37.40 11.97 -20.48
N TRP A 162 -36.47 12.33 -19.60
CA TRP A 162 -36.77 12.98 -18.32
C TRP A 162 -37.41 14.37 -18.52
N ALA A 163 -36.85 15.18 -19.44
CA ALA A 163 -37.38 16.50 -19.78
C ALA A 163 -38.82 16.43 -20.33
N LEU A 164 -39.13 15.40 -21.13
CA LEU A 164 -40.43 15.15 -21.72
C LEU A 164 -41.46 14.60 -20.70
N ASP A 165 -41.02 13.93 -19.64
CA ASP A 165 -41.90 13.18 -18.75
C ASP A 165 -42.89 14.07 -17.97
N LYS A 166 -42.48 15.30 -17.62
CA LYS A 166 -43.32 16.28 -16.90
C LYS A 166 -44.64 16.63 -17.60
N TYR A 167 -44.72 16.46 -18.93
CA TYR A 167 -45.90 16.75 -19.73
C TYR A 167 -46.96 15.62 -19.72
N LYS A 168 -46.61 14.42 -19.25
CA LYS A 168 -47.52 13.26 -19.32
C LYS A 168 -48.64 13.29 -18.28
N PHE A 169 -48.37 13.79 -17.08
CA PHE A 169 -49.20 13.51 -15.89
C PHE A 169 -50.63 14.08 -15.95
N LEU A 170 -50.82 15.38 -16.24
CA LEU A 170 -52.17 15.97 -16.22
C LEU A 170 -53.07 15.39 -17.33
N HIS A 171 -52.51 15.19 -18.53
CA HIS A 171 -53.21 14.59 -19.65
C HIS A 171 -53.52 13.11 -19.45
N MET A 172 -52.64 12.38 -18.76
CA MET A 172 -52.89 11.01 -18.31
C MET A 172 -54.08 10.93 -17.34
N ILE A 173 -54.21 11.86 -16.40
CA ILE A 173 -55.33 11.92 -15.45
C ILE A 173 -56.65 12.17 -16.20
N GLU A 174 -56.73 13.17 -17.09
CA GLU A 174 -57.92 13.37 -17.92
C GLU A 174 -58.24 12.14 -18.78
N ARG A 175 -57.23 11.53 -19.39
CA ARG A 175 -57.41 10.38 -20.28
C ARG A 175 -57.87 9.12 -19.54
N ALA A 176 -57.41 8.90 -18.31
CA ALA A 176 -57.87 7.80 -17.47
C ALA A 176 -59.36 7.92 -17.15
N TRP A 177 -59.85 9.13 -16.86
CA TRP A 177 -61.28 9.38 -16.67
C TRP A 177 -62.10 9.22 -17.96
N GLU A 178 -61.60 9.71 -19.11
CA GLU A 178 -62.27 9.54 -20.40
C GLU A 178 -62.47 8.06 -20.79
N LEU A 179 -61.46 7.22 -20.54
CA LEU A 179 -61.47 5.80 -20.88
C LEU A 179 -62.27 4.97 -19.89
N GLN A 180 -62.27 5.34 -18.62
CA GLN A 180 -62.86 4.59 -17.51
C GLN A 180 -63.47 5.55 -16.47
N PRO A 181 -64.62 6.17 -16.74
CA PRO A 181 -65.27 7.11 -15.81
C PRO A 181 -65.92 6.41 -14.62
N ASP A 182 -66.22 7.18 -13.57
CA ASP A 182 -67.03 6.79 -12.39
C ASP A 182 -66.51 5.63 -11.53
N LYS A 183 -65.26 5.19 -11.72
CA LYS A 183 -64.58 4.21 -10.87
C LYS A 183 -64.23 4.82 -9.51
N ASP A 184 -64.11 4.00 -8.46
CA ASP A 184 -63.91 4.50 -7.08
C ASP A 184 -62.49 5.06 -6.87
N TRP A 185 -61.47 4.41 -7.46
CA TRP A 185 -60.06 4.75 -7.28
C TRP A 185 -59.27 4.72 -8.59
N TYR A 186 -58.40 5.71 -8.77
CA TYR A 186 -57.48 5.82 -9.90
C TYR A 186 -56.06 5.80 -9.35
N VAL A 187 -55.35 4.70 -9.60
CA VAL A 187 -54.00 4.43 -9.12
C VAL A 187 -53.04 4.68 -10.27
N PHE A 188 -52.09 5.58 -10.08
CA PHE A 188 -51.06 5.92 -11.07
C PHE A 188 -49.71 5.39 -10.57
N ALA A 189 -48.97 4.69 -11.43
CA ALA A 189 -47.65 4.12 -11.13
C ALA A 189 -46.78 4.04 -12.39
N GLU A 190 -45.52 3.64 -12.23
CA GLU A 190 -44.53 3.53 -13.32
C GLU A 190 -44.11 2.07 -13.57
N THR A 191 -43.46 1.81 -14.71
CA THR A 191 -43.08 0.45 -15.13
C THR A 191 -41.96 -0.20 -14.30
N ASP A 192 -41.31 0.53 -13.39
CA ASP A 192 -40.34 0.02 -12.41
C ASP A 192 -40.88 0.06 -10.95
N THR A 193 -42.20 0.19 -10.78
CA THR A 193 -42.88 0.22 -9.48
C THR A 193 -43.70 -1.05 -9.23
N TYR A 194 -43.35 -1.80 -8.18
CA TYR A 194 -44.08 -2.98 -7.75
C TYR A 194 -45.23 -2.61 -6.81
N ILE A 195 -46.43 -3.15 -7.04
CA ILE A 195 -47.63 -2.91 -6.24
C ILE A 195 -48.05 -4.19 -5.52
N VAL A 196 -48.10 -4.15 -4.19
CA VAL A 196 -48.61 -5.24 -3.36
C VAL A 196 -50.14 -5.13 -3.30
N TRP A 197 -50.82 -5.71 -4.28
CA TRP A 197 -52.26 -5.52 -4.52
C TRP A 197 -53.15 -5.75 -3.29
N ARG A 198 -52.90 -6.81 -2.53
CA ARG A 198 -53.69 -7.13 -1.33
C ARG A 198 -53.50 -6.11 -0.20
N ASN A 199 -52.35 -5.44 -0.14
CA ASN A 199 -52.13 -4.36 0.82
C ASN A 199 -52.76 -3.06 0.34
N LEU A 200 -52.62 -2.72 -0.95
CA LEU A 200 -53.27 -1.56 -1.56
C LEU A 200 -54.80 -1.59 -1.33
N MET A 201 -55.43 -2.73 -1.66
CA MET A 201 -56.89 -2.90 -1.49
C MET A 201 -57.36 -2.68 -0.06
N GLN A 202 -56.73 -3.36 0.91
CA GLN A 202 -57.10 -3.27 2.33
C GLN A 202 -56.77 -1.91 2.96
N TRP A 203 -55.89 -1.12 2.32
CA TRP A 203 -55.59 0.24 2.73
C TRP A 203 -56.61 1.23 2.16
N LEU A 204 -56.98 1.13 0.88
CA LEU A 204 -58.00 1.97 0.24
C LEU A 204 -59.40 1.79 0.86
N GLN A 205 -59.73 0.59 1.36
CA GLN A 205 -60.95 0.32 2.13
C GLN A 205 -61.14 1.16 3.40
N ARG A 206 -60.13 1.95 3.81
CA ARG A 206 -60.19 2.86 4.98
C ARG A 206 -60.64 4.28 4.63
N PHE A 207 -60.82 4.58 3.35
CA PHE A 207 -61.14 5.90 2.83
C PHE A 207 -62.45 5.86 2.04
N ASP A 208 -63.18 6.98 2.00
CA ASP A 208 -64.38 7.11 1.19
C ASP A 208 -64.02 7.67 -0.21
N PRO A 209 -64.29 6.95 -1.31
CA PRO A 209 -64.00 7.44 -2.66
C PRO A 209 -64.90 8.61 -3.10
N SER A 210 -65.94 8.95 -2.34
CA SER A 210 -66.77 10.14 -2.55
C SER A 210 -66.22 11.42 -1.89
N GLU A 211 -65.17 11.31 -1.06
CA GLU A 211 -64.41 12.48 -0.59
C GLU A 211 -63.25 12.79 -1.56
N PRO A 212 -62.94 14.07 -1.85
CA PRO A 212 -61.83 14.45 -2.72
C PRO A 212 -60.49 14.17 -2.00
N LEU A 213 -59.87 13.06 -2.36
CA LEU A 213 -58.61 12.59 -1.78
C LEU A 213 -57.50 12.50 -2.84
N TYR A 214 -56.32 13.01 -2.47
CA TYR A 214 -55.04 12.83 -3.15
C TYR A 214 -54.06 12.16 -2.18
N LEU A 215 -53.60 10.96 -2.54
CA LEU A 215 -52.84 10.08 -1.66
C LEU A 215 -51.52 9.63 -2.31
N GLY A 216 -50.42 9.55 -1.55
CA GLY A 216 -49.12 9.08 -2.07
C GLY A 216 -47.95 9.36 -1.11
N ARG A 217 -46.71 9.02 -1.48
CA ARG A 217 -45.51 9.36 -0.67
C ARG A 217 -45.24 10.87 -0.74
N GLY A 218 -45.42 11.60 0.35
CA GLY A 218 -45.20 13.05 0.35
C GLY A 218 -43.74 13.48 0.39
N GLU A 219 -43.34 14.31 -0.58
CA GLU A 219 -42.05 15.01 -0.64
C GLU A 219 -42.26 16.52 -0.40
N PRO A 220 -41.42 17.18 0.43
CA PRO A 220 -41.50 18.62 0.67
C PRO A 220 -40.87 19.44 -0.46
N MET A 221 -41.47 20.59 -0.78
CA MET A 221 -40.89 21.57 -1.72
C MET A 221 -39.93 22.55 -1.01
N LYS A 222 -39.01 23.20 -1.75
CA LYS A 222 -38.10 24.22 -1.17
C LYS A 222 -38.87 25.43 -0.63
N LYS A 223 -38.31 26.10 0.39
CA LYS A 223 -38.90 27.23 1.16
C LYS A 223 -39.44 28.41 0.34
N GLU A 224 -39.04 28.55 -0.93
CA GLU A 224 -39.44 29.64 -1.83
C GLU A 224 -40.96 29.65 -2.14
N GLU A 225 -41.65 28.51 -2.02
CA GLU A 225 -43.12 28.42 -2.14
C GLU A 225 -43.87 28.35 -0.80
N GLY A 226 -43.16 28.54 0.32
CA GLY A 226 -43.69 28.50 1.69
C GLY A 226 -43.46 27.19 2.41
N ASP A 227 -43.32 27.26 3.74
CA ASP A 227 -43.15 26.08 4.59
C ASP A 227 -44.41 25.19 4.55
N GLY A 228 -44.26 23.92 4.15
CA GLY A 228 -45.29 22.89 4.29
C GLY A 228 -46.07 22.48 3.03
N PHE A 229 -45.65 22.86 1.82
CA PHE A 229 -46.21 22.28 0.60
C PHE A 229 -45.59 20.90 0.28
N TYR A 230 -46.44 19.90 0.05
CA TYR A 230 -46.04 18.52 -0.26
C TYR A 230 -46.68 18.00 -1.55
N PHE A 231 -45.90 17.28 -2.37
CA PHE A 231 -46.36 16.57 -3.56
C PHE A 231 -46.13 15.05 -3.43
N ALA A 232 -46.93 14.23 -4.13
CA ALA A 232 -46.73 12.79 -4.12
C ALA A 232 -45.58 12.42 -5.07
N HIS A 233 -44.58 11.67 -4.61
CA HIS A 233 -43.51 11.17 -5.47
C HIS A 233 -44.07 10.27 -6.58
N GLY A 234 -44.05 10.75 -7.83
CA GLY A 234 -44.73 10.14 -8.98
C GLY A 234 -44.33 8.69 -9.20
N GLY A 235 -43.03 8.40 -9.16
CA GLY A 235 -42.49 7.05 -9.29
C GLY A 235 -42.94 6.10 -8.17
N SER A 236 -43.12 6.58 -6.94
CA SER A 236 -43.68 5.76 -5.84
C SER A 236 -45.13 5.35 -6.09
N GLY A 237 -45.79 6.00 -7.05
CA GLY A 237 -47.21 5.93 -7.31
C GLY A 237 -48.04 6.83 -6.40
N PHE A 238 -49.20 7.23 -6.91
CA PHE A 238 -50.20 8.04 -6.20
C PHE A 238 -51.61 7.58 -6.55
N VAL A 239 -52.59 7.96 -5.73
CA VAL A 239 -53.99 7.58 -5.89
C VAL A 239 -54.88 8.82 -5.82
N LEU A 240 -55.84 8.89 -6.74
CA LEU A 240 -56.94 9.86 -6.71
C LEU A 240 -58.28 9.13 -6.52
N SER A 241 -59.09 9.66 -5.60
CA SER A 241 -60.50 9.27 -5.42
C SER A 241 -61.38 9.60 -6.63
N ARG A 242 -62.55 8.95 -6.75
CA ARG A 242 -63.58 9.32 -7.74
C ARG A 242 -63.94 10.80 -7.66
N ALA A 243 -64.13 11.36 -6.46
CA ALA A 243 -64.49 12.76 -6.29
C ALA A 243 -63.40 13.71 -6.79
N ALA A 244 -62.13 13.48 -6.43
CA ALA A 244 -61.02 14.29 -6.93
C ALA A 244 -60.88 14.21 -8.46
N MET A 245 -61.09 13.04 -9.05
CA MET A 245 -61.07 12.85 -10.50
C MET A 245 -62.26 13.52 -11.19
N TYR A 246 -63.46 13.42 -10.63
CA TYR A 246 -64.63 14.12 -11.14
C TYR A 246 -64.42 15.64 -11.10
N ASP A 247 -63.86 16.18 -10.01
CA ASP A 247 -63.61 17.62 -9.91
C ASP A 247 -62.51 18.11 -10.87
N PHE A 248 -61.47 17.32 -11.08
CA PHE A 248 -60.42 17.60 -12.05
C PHE A 248 -60.93 17.53 -13.51
N CYS A 249 -61.59 16.43 -13.88
CA CYS A 249 -61.94 16.12 -15.28
C CYS A 249 -63.31 16.67 -15.72
N VAL A 250 -64.28 16.78 -14.80
CA VAL A 250 -65.66 17.20 -15.10
C VAL A 250 -65.92 18.62 -14.59
N THR A 251 -65.75 18.88 -13.30
CA THR A 251 -66.01 20.21 -12.71
C THR A 251 -65.07 21.28 -13.29
N LYS A 252 -63.79 20.96 -13.50
CA LYS A 252 -62.77 21.85 -14.08
C LYS A 252 -62.38 21.52 -15.53
N LYS A 253 -63.24 20.80 -16.27
CA LYS A 253 -63.02 20.27 -17.64
C LYS A 253 -61.98 21.01 -18.50
N GLY A 254 -61.04 20.24 -19.07
CA GLY A 254 -59.92 20.77 -19.86
C GLY A 254 -58.90 21.51 -18.98
N LEU A 255 -58.65 20.99 -17.78
CA LEU A 255 -57.69 21.56 -16.84
C LEU A 255 -56.28 21.34 -17.37
N ALA A 256 -55.96 20.15 -17.87
CA ALA A 256 -54.64 19.82 -18.41
C ALA A 256 -54.22 20.83 -19.50
N SER A 257 -55.08 21.05 -20.50
CA SER A 257 -54.80 22.02 -21.57
C SER A 257 -54.66 23.48 -21.13
N ARG A 258 -55.27 23.89 -20.01
CA ARG A 258 -55.04 25.24 -19.43
C ARG A 258 -53.66 25.35 -18.78
N TRP A 259 -53.10 24.24 -18.32
CA TRP A 259 -51.79 24.16 -17.68
C TRP A 259 -50.64 23.91 -18.66
N ASP A 260 -50.90 23.54 -19.91
CA ASP A 260 -49.90 23.31 -20.96
C ASP A 260 -48.86 24.44 -21.09
N ALA A 261 -49.28 25.70 -20.98
CA ALA A 261 -48.40 26.87 -21.06
C ALA A 261 -47.60 27.13 -19.76
N ARG A 262 -47.97 26.51 -18.63
CA ARG A 262 -47.32 26.65 -17.32
C ARG A 262 -46.31 25.54 -17.03
N ILE A 263 -46.56 24.33 -17.52
CA ILE A 263 -45.66 23.16 -17.34
C ILE A 263 -44.20 23.45 -17.77
N PRO A 264 -43.93 24.20 -18.85
CA PRO A 264 -42.57 24.60 -19.23
C PRO A 264 -41.81 25.42 -18.18
N ASP A 265 -42.43 25.95 -17.13
CA ASP A 265 -41.79 26.74 -16.06
C ASP A 265 -41.70 26.00 -14.70
N LEU A 266 -42.23 24.78 -14.61
CA LEU A 266 -42.28 23.98 -13.37
C LEU A 266 -41.17 22.90 -13.35
N TRP A 267 -40.95 22.25 -12.21
CA TRP A 267 -39.81 21.34 -12.00
C TRP A 267 -40.09 19.90 -12.49
N PHE A 268 -41.06 19.23 -11.88
CA PHE A 268 -41.33 17.79 -12.07
C PHE A 268 -42.82 17.53 -12.33
N GLY A 269 -43.16 16.47 -13.06
CA GLY A 269 -44.55 16.19 -13.48
C GLY A 269 -45.52 15.84 -12.36
N ASP A 270 -45.01 15.24 -11.28
CA ASP A 270 -45.76 14.90 -10.07
C ASP A 270 -45.98 16.11 -9.15
N TYR A 271 -45.01 17.01 -9.07
CA TYR A 271 -45.17 18.34 -8.51
C TYR A 271 -46.19 19.18 -9.30
N VAL A 272 -46.20 19.10 -10.64
CA VAL A 272 -47.24 19.71 -11.50
C VAL A 272 -48.64 19.21 -11.12
N VAL A 273 -48.82 17.90 -10.88
CA VAL A 273 -50.09 17.34 -10.38
C VAL A 273 -50.48 17.96 -9.03
N ALA A 274 -49.58 17.96 -8.06
CA ALA A 274 -49.87 18.53 -6.74
C ALA A 274 -50.22 20.02 -6.81
N LYS A 275 -49.50 20.80 -7.63
CA LYS A 275 -49.76 22.24 -7.80
C LYS A 275 -51.09 22.50 -8.49
N ALA A 276 -51.42 21.72 -9.52
CA ALA A 276 -52.71 21.80 -10.21
C ALA A 276 -53.88 21.46 -9.27
N LEU A 277 -53.77 20.36 -8.51
CA LEU A 277 -54.78 19.97 -7.52
C LEU A 277 -54.92 21.03 -6.41
N LYS A 278 -53.81 21.63 -5.96
CA LYS A 278 -53.86 22.67 -4.92
C LYS A 278 -54.44 23.99 -5.42
N GLU A 279 -53.98 24.52 -6.54
CA GLU A 279 -54.43 25.82 -7.04
C GLU A 279 -55.86 25.78 -7.61
N GLU A 280 -56.27 24.68 -8.24
CA GLU A 280 -57.57 24.59 -8.91
C GLU A 280 -58.67 24.01 -8.01
N LEU A 281 -58.33 23.10 -7.09
CA LEU A 281 -59.29 22.32 -6.27
C LEU A 281 -59.08 22.47 -4.75
N ASP A 282 -58.09 23.26 -4.30
CA ASP A 282 -57.64 23.37 -2.89
C ASP A 282 -57.19 22.04 -2.24
N LEU A 283 -56.91 21.02 -3.06
CA LEU A 283 -56.65 19.66 -2.59
C LEU A 283 -55.18 19.47 -2.18
N ASN A 284 -54.96 19.25 -0.88
CA ASN A 284 -53.65 18.90 -0.33
C ASN A 284 -53.37 17.39 -0.42
N LEU A 285 -52.10 17.02 -0.47
CA LEU A 285 -51.67 15.62 -0.33
C LEU A 285 -51.91 15.08 1.09
N THR A 286 -52.51 13.89 1.18
CA THR A 286 -52.43 13.05 2.38
C THR A 286 -51.27 12.07 2.23
N SER A 287 -50.19 12.28 3.00
CA SER A 287 -48.99 11.45 2.89
C SER A 287 -49.24 10.01 3.38
N ALA A 288 -48.93 9.05 2.51
CA ALA A 288 -49.00 7.61 2.74
C ALA A 288 -47.62 6.97 3.01
N ALA A 289 -46.58 7.80 3.24
CA ALA A 289 -45.25 7.34 3.64
C ALA A 289 -45.31 6.59 4.99
N PRO A 290 -44.50 5.53 5.21
CA PRO A 290 -43.55 4.91 4.28
C PRO A 290 -44.17 3.82 3.39
N MET A 291 -45.49 3.62 3.43
CA MET A 291 -46.15 2.47 2.80
C MET A 291 -46.09 2.54 1.27
N PHE A 292 -46.21 3.76 0.73
CA PHE A 292 -45.72 4.10 -0.60
C PHE A 292 -44.25 4.51 -0.47
N SER A 293 -43.35 3.88 -1.23
CA SER A 293 -41.90 3.98 -1.02
C SER A 293 -41.16 4.24 -2.34
N GLY A 294 -40.39 5.33 -2.36
CA GLY A 294 -39.45 5.65 -3.44
C GLY A 294 -38.16 4.82 -3.39
N HIS A 295 -38.00 3.97 -2.38
CA HIS A 295 -36.86 3.07 -2.23
C HIS A 295 -37.23 1.64 -2.62
N LYS A 296 -36.23 0.90 -3.10
CA LYS A 296 -36.28 -0.55 -3.33
C LYS A 296 -35.81 -1.35 -2.11
N PRO A 297 -36.13 -2.65 -1.97
CA PRO A 297 -35.89 -3.43 -0.77
C PRO A 297 -34.45 -3.38 -0.22
N MET A 298 -33.45 -3.37 -1.12
CA MET A 298 -32.02 -3.34 -0.77
C MET A 298 -31.52 -1.98 -0.24
N SER A 299 -32.29 -0.91 -0.40
CA SER A 299 -31.95 0.45 0.04
C SER A 299 -32.97 1.03 1.03
N LEU A 300 -33.83 0.19 1.62
CA LEU A 300 -34.77 0.63 2.64
C LEU A 300 -34.05 0.95 3.97
N PRO A 301 -34.30 2.10 4.60
CA PRO A 301 -33.83 2.40 5.96
C PRO A 301 -34.70 1.65 6.99
N ILE A 302 -34.37 0.39 7.23
CA ILE A 302 -35.20 -0.52 8.03
C ILE A 302 -34.95 -0.31 9.53
N GLY A 303 -35.89 0.41 10.18
CA GLY A 303 -35.91 0.65 11.61
C GLY A 303 -37.30 0.46 12.25
N ALA A 304 -37.39 0.64 13.56
CA ALA A 304 -38.58 0.34 14.37
C ALA A 304 -39.87 1.04 13.88
N GLY A 305 -39.76 2.28 13.37
CA GLY A 305 -40.90 3.05 12.86
C GLY A 305 -41.57 2.48 11.61
N ILE A 306 -40.84 1.71 10.79
CA ILE A 306 -41.35 1.13 9.53
C ILE A 306 -41.55 -0.39 9.60
N TRP A 307 -40.84 -1.10 10.49
CA TRP A 307 -40.79 -2.57 10.61
C TRP A 307 -42.16 -3.27 10.53
N CYS A 308 -43.17 -2.72 11.21
CA CYS A 308 -44.52 -3.28 11.29
C CYS A 308 -45.53 -2.67 10.29
N ARG A 309 -45.13 -1.68 9.48
CA ARG A 309 -46.00 -1.05 8.47
C ARG A 309 -46.19 -1.99 7.27
N PRO A 310 -47.37 -1.98 6.60
CA PRO A 310 -47.56 -2.73 5.37
C PRO A 310 -46.81 -2.05 4.21
N VAL A 311 -46.35 -2.84 3.25
CA VAL A 311 -45.75 -2.37 2.00
C VAL A 311 -46.85 -2.23 0.96
N ILE A 312 -47.04 -1.05 0.37
CA ILE A 312 -48.03 -0.86 -0.71
C ILE A 312 -47.31 -0.75 -2.05
N THR A 313 -46.27 0.07 -2.14
CA THR A 313 -45.40 0.16 -3.33
C THR A 313 -43.91 0.09 -2.99
N GLN A 314 -43.11 -0.32 -3.98
CA GLN A 314 -41.65 -0.23 -4.01
C GLN A 314 -41.23 0.24 -5.41
N HIS A 315 -40.39 1.27 -5.52
CA HIS A 315 -39.97 1.89 -6.78
C HIS A 315 -38.47 1.68 -7.08
N HIS A 316 -38.01 2.07 -8.27
CA HIS A 316 -36.66 1.83 -8.80
C HIS A 316 -36.25 0.34 -8.86
N LEU A 317 -37.20 -0.53 -9.18
CA LEU A 317 -36.96 -1.97 -9.26
C LEU A 317 -36.56 -2.40 -10.67
N ARG A 318 -35.53 -3.24 -10.75
CA ARG A 318 -35.22 -3.97 -11.98
C ARG A 318 -36.16 -5.15 -12.18
N SER A 319 -36.21 -5.68 -13.40
CA SER A 319 -37.03 -6.85 -13.74
C SER A 319 -36.80 -8.05 -12.82
N GLU A 320 -35.56 -8.32 -12.39
CA GLU A 320 -35.25 -9.41 -11.47
C GLU A 320 -35.75 -9.14 -10.03
N GLU A 321 -35.75 -7.88 -9.61
CA GLU A 321 -36.23 -7.44 -8.29
C GLU A 321 -37.76 -7.47 -8.22
N VAL A 322 -38.45 -7.10 -9.31
CA VAL A 322 -39.89 -7.28 -9.52
C VAL A 322 -40.27 -8.76 -9.44
N GLN A 323 -39.55 -9.64 -10.15
CA GLN A 323 -39.78 -11.09 -10.11
C GLN A 323 -39.57 -11.67 -8.70
N THR A 324 -38.55 -11.19 -7.98
CA THR A 324 -38.26 -11.63 -6.60
C THR A 324 -39.37 -11.24 -5.64
N LEU A 325 -39.88 -10.00 -5.72
CA LEU A 325 -41.02 -9.54 -4.93
C LEU A 325 -42.30 -10.31 -5.26
N TRP A 326 -42.54 -10.60 -6.54
CA TRP A 326 -43.66 -11.45 -6.98
C TRP A 326 -43.61 -12.85 -6.36
N MET A 327 -42.47 -13.53 -6.43
CA MET A 327 -42.29 -14.86 -5.84
C MET A 327 -42.45 -14.85 -4.32
N LEU A 328 -41.96 -13.82 -3.64
CA LEU A 328 -42.17 -13.63 -2.20
C LEU A 328 -43.67 -13.44 -1.89
N GLU A 329 -44.39 -12.65 -2.69
CA GLU A 329 -45.82 -12.42 -2.50
C GLU A 329 -46.63 -13.72 -2.66
N ASP A 330 -46.33 -14.55 -3.66
CA ASP A 330 -46.99 -15.85 -3.84
C ASP A 330 -46.73 -16.81 -2.67
N GLN A 331 -45.46 -16.93 -2.25
CA GLN A 331 -45.09 -17.77 -1.11
C GLN A 331 -45.72 -17.29 0.19
N PHE A 332 -45.82 -15.98 0.39
CA PHE A 332 -46.42 -15.39 1.59
C PHE A 332 -47.91 -15.72 1.70
N TYR A 333 -48.69 -15.54 0.62
CA TYR A 333 -50.12 -15.83 0.65
C TYR A 333 -50.44 -17.31 0.56
N THR A 334 -49.65 -18.11 -0.17
CA THR A 334 -49.84 -19.58 -0.26
C THR A 334 -49.57 -20.28 1.07
N ASN A 335 -48.59 -19.84 1.86
CA ASN A 335 -48.25 -20.45 3.16
C ASN A 335 -49.09 -19.93 4.34
N SER A 336 -49.89 -18.87 4.16
CA SER A 336 -50.63 -18.23 5.25
C SER A 336 -51.99 -18.90 5.52
N SER A 337 -51.98 -19.97 6.33
CA SER A 337 -53.18 -20.75 6.67
C SER A 337 -54.08 -20.17 7.80
N THR A 338 -54.00 -18.88 8.08
CA THR A 338 -54.70 -18.23 9.22
C THR A 338 -55.91 -17.39 8.79
N SER A 339 -56.97 -17.42 9.60
CA SER A 339 -58.26 -16.76 9.33
C SER A 339 -58.27 -15.22 9.44
N SER A 340 -57.13 -14.58 9.70
CA SER A 340 -56.95 -13.13 9.65
C SER A 340 -56.12 -12.78 8.42
N LEU A 341 -56.68 -11.98 7.49
CA LEU A 341 -56.00 -11.53 6.27
C LEU A 341 -54.62 -10.92 6.62
N PRO A 342 -53.50 -11.57 6.24
CA PRO A 342 -52.18 -11.09 6.57
C PRO A 342 -51.75 -9.99 5.58
N HIS A 343 -50.88 -9.10 6.02
CA HIS A 343 -50.25 -8.08 5.18
C HIS A 343 -48.76 -8.37 5.01
N ILE A 344 -48.21 -8.14 3.82
CA ILE A 344 -46.75 -8.05 3.66
C ILE A 344 -46.26 -6.78 4.35
N ARG A 345 -45.30 -6.92 5.25
CA ARG A 345 -44.72 -5.81 6.04
C ARG A 345 -43.26 -5.59 5.64
N PHE A 346 -42.71 -4.43 5.97
CA PHE A 346 -41.28 -4.17 5.78
C PHE A 346 -40.38 -5.20 6.49
N SER A 347 -40.82 -5.74 7.63
CA SER A 347 -40.19 -6.88 8.31
C SER A 347 -40.19 -8.19 7.52
N HIS A 348 -41.14 -8.41 6.61
CA HIS A 348 -41.13 -9.57 5.70
C HIS A 348 -40.16 -9.35 4.55
N LEU A 349 -40.05 -8.14 4.01
CA LEU A 349 -38.97 -7.81 3.07
C LEU A 349 -37.59 -7.99 3.71
N PHE A 350 -37.41 -7.54 4.97
CA PHE A 350 -36.16 -7.77 5.69
C PHE A 350 -35.88 -9.26 5.91
N ARG A 351 -36.84 -10.03 6.42
CA ARG A 351 -36.61 -11.46 6.71
C ARG A 351 -36.39 -12.25 5.41
N ASP A 352 -37.29 -12.11 4.44
CA ASP A 352 -37.39 -13.08 3.36
C ASP A 352 -36.57 -12.65 2.11
N ILE A 353 -36.18 -11.38 1.99
CA ILE A 353 -35.19 -10.90 0.99
C ILE A 353 -33.82 -10.67 1.62
N LEU A 354 -33.73 -9.98 2.76
CA LEU A 354 -32.42 -9.61 3.34
C LEU A 354 -31.82 -10.70 4.26
N SER A 355 -32.58 -11.43 5.07
CA SER A 355 -31.98 -12.42 6.01
C SER A 355 -31.53 -13.73 5.35
N GLY A 356 -31.91 -13.97 4.09
CA GLY A 356 -31.29 -14.98 3.24
C GLY A 356 -29.83 -14.67 2.89
N VAL A 357 -29.43 -13.39 2.96
CA VAL A 357 -28.03 -12.99 2.97
C VAL A 357 -27.46 -13.37 4.34
N LYS A 358 -26.51 -14.31 4.37
CA LYS A 358 -25.76 -14.65 5.58
C LYS A 358 -24.90 -13.47 6.02
N PHE A 359 -25.47 -12.56 6.80
CA PHE A 359 -24.72 -11.59 7.56
C PHE A 359 -23.89 -12.36 8.61
N PRO A 360 -22.56 -12.25 8.62
CA PRO A 360 -21.73 -12.92 9.63
C PRO A 360 -22.05 -12.37 11.02
N GLU A 361 -22.12 -13.26 12.02
CA GLU A 361 -22.55 -12.94 13.39
C GLU A 361 -21.72 -11.85 14.09
N LEU A 362 -20.49 -11.62 13.62
CA LEU A 362 -19.66 -10.49 14.03
C LEU A 362 -18.84 -9.97 12.84
N ARG A 363 -18.76 -8.64 12.72
CA ARG A 363 -17.72 -7.93 11.96
C ARG A 363 -17.14 -6.82 12.82
N SER A 364 -15.87 -6.95 13.18
CA SER A 364 -15.06 -5.81 13.62
C SER A 364 -14.94 -4.81 12.46
N GLU A 365 -15.01 -3.52 12.77
CA GLU A 365 -14.85 -2.41 11.81
C GLU A 365 -15.94 -2.35 10.72
N TRP A 366 -17.19 -2.63 11.11
CA TRP A 366 -18.36 -2.36 10.28
C TRP A 366 -18.87 -0.92 10.48
N ASP A 367 -18.64 -0.06 9.49
CA ASP A 367 -19.28 1.25 9.30
C ASP A 367 -20.53 1.07 8.42
N ASN A 368 -21.72 1.50 8.88
CA ASN A 368 -22.97 1.38 8.10
C ASN A 368 -23.18 2.57 7.14
N LEU A 369 -22.26 3.54 7.12
CA LEU A 369 -22.24 4.71 6.23
C LEU A 369 -23.45 5.66 6.37
N SER A 370 -24.09 5.70 7.54
CA SER A 370 -25.12 6.69 7.87
C SER A 370 -24.50 8.08 8.06
N GLN A 371 -25.03 9.11 7.38
CA GLN A 371 -24.38 10.44 7.27
C GLN A 371 -24.88 11.49 8.28
N ASP A 372 -24.89 11.19 9.59
CA ASP A 372 -25.31 12.16 10.62
C ASP A 372 -24.13 12.84 11.37
N ASN A 373 -24.40 14.03 11.90
CA ASN A 373 -23.40 14.94 12.50
C ASN A 373 -22.96 14.54 13.93
N VAL A 374 -21.71 14.90 14.30
CA VAL A 374 -21.08 14.53 15.58
C VAL A 374 -20.98 15.72 16.55
N TYR A 375 -21.39 15.53 17.82
CA TYR A 375 -21.35 16.53 18.89
C TYR A 375 -20.44 16.15 20.07
N THR A 376 -19.83 17.14 20.72
CA THR A 376 -18.94 16.97 21.91
C THR A 376 -19.27 17.98 23.00
N VAL A 377 -19.44 17.53 24.26
CA VAL A 377 -19.77 18.41 25.40
C VAL A 377 -18.54 18.77 26.24
N LYS A 378 -18.57 19.98 26.81
CA LYS A 378 -17.65 20.44 27.87
C LYS A 378 -18.43 20.67 29.16
N THR A 379 -17.77 20.44 30.30
CA THR A 379 -18.35 20.38 31.66
C THR A 379 -19.23 21.57 32.09
N PRO A 380 -20.23 21.37 32.99
CA PRO A 380 -21.23 22.39 33.33
C PRO A 380 -20.67 23.63 34.04
N ARG A 381 -21.28 24.78 33.78
CA ARG A 381 -21.02 26.07 34.46
C ARG A 381 -21.99 26.31 35.62
N THR A 382 -21.51 26.88 36.72
CA THR A 382 -22.30 27.13 37.94
C THR A 382 -23.27 28.32 37.79
N LYS A 383 -24.41 28.26 38.52
CA LYS A 383 -25.52 29.25 38.53
C LYS A 383 -25.14 30.74 38.57
N ALA A 384 -23.98 31.12 39.12
CA ALA A 384 -23.51 32.50 39.14
C ALA A 384 -23.20 33.08 37.74
N GLN A 385 -22.99 32.24 36.71
CA GLN A 385 -22.62 32.67 35.36
C GLN A 385 -23.82 32.90 34.43
N ALA A 386 -25.04 32.61 34.87
CA ALA A 386 -26.27 32.66 34.05
C ALA A 386 -26.94 34.06 33.96
N HIS A 387 -26.35 35.11 34.55
CA HIS A 387 -27.09 36.34 34.86
C HIS A 387 -26.94 37.52 33.89
N ASN A 388 -26.19 37.40 32.78
CA ASN A 388 -25.93 38.52 31.87
C ASN A 388 -26.47 38.32 30.44
N LYS A 389 -27.69 38.85 30.27
CA LYS A 389 -28.40 39.27 29.04
C LYS A 389 -29.16 38.22 28.19
N PRO A 390 -30.23 38.66 27.50
CA PRO A 390 -31.40 37.80 27.25
C PRO A 390 -31.95 37.84 25.81
N GLU A 391 -31.97 36.72 25.10
CA GLU A 391 -32.97 36.41 24.06
C GLU A 391 -32.78 34.97 23.57
N GLU A 392 -33.06 34.01 24.46
CA GLU A 392 -33.01 32.59 24.11
C GLU A 392 -34.27 31.91 24.66
N ARG A 393 -35.01 31.22 23.77
CA ARG A 393 -36.29 30.60 24.11
C ARG A 393 -36.05 29.42 25.04
N THR A 394 -36.56 29.49 26.26
CA THR A 394 -36.57 28.39 27.22
C THR A 394 -37.29 27.18 26.63
N GLY A 395 -36.56 26.11 26.33
CA GLY A 395 -37.13 24.89 25.76
C GLY A 395 -36.14 23.75 25.46
N GLU A 396 -34.91 23.77 25.99
CA GLU A 396 -34.00 22.62 25.85
C GLU A 396 -34.42 21.45 26.74
N PRO A 397 -34.56 20.22 26.20
CA PRO A 397 -34.46 18.99 26.97
C PRO A 397 -32.99 18.75 27.30
N THR A 398 -32.65 18.85 28.58
CA THR A 398 -31.30 18.58 29.08
C THR A 398 -30.99 17.08 29.04
N VAL A 399 -30.09 16.65 28.14
CA VAL A 399 -29.39 15.36 28.30
C VAL A 399 -28.10 15.63 29.07
N GLU A 400 -28.19 15.51 30.40
CA GLU A 400 -27.16 15.88 31.37
C GLU A 400 -26.00 14.87 31.47
N SER A 401 -25.76 14.12 30.40
CA SER A 401 -24.68 13.13 30.28
C SER A 401 -23.96 13.29 28.94
N ASP A 402 -22.64 13.48 29.00
CA ASP A 402 -21.72 13.57 27.86
C ASP A 402 -22.18 12.74 26.63
N PRO A 403 -22.41 13.32 25.45
CA PRO A 403 -22.87 12.59 24.26
C PRO A 403 -21.83 11.60 23.73
N ASN A 404 -20.59 11.62 24.24
CA ASN A 404 -19.59 10.58 24.00
C ASN A 404 -19.70 9.38 24.96
N SER A 405 -20.59 9.43 25.96
CA SER A 405 -20.74 8.38 26.99
C SER A 405 -21.64 7.21 26.55
N SER A 406 -22.59 7.45 25.65
CA SER A 406 -23.45 6.40 25.09
C SER A 406 -24.03 6.80 23.72
N PRO A 407 -24.35 5.83 22.83
CA PRO A 407 -24.94 6.11 21.53
C PRO A 407 -26.25 6.92 21.60
N ASP A 408 -27.09 6.64 22.59
CA ASP A 408 -28.39 7.31 22.77
C ASP A 408 -28.24 8.81 23.08
N ALA A 409 -27.18 9.19 23.82
CA ALA A 409 -26.89 10.59 24.13
C ALA A 409 -26.33 11.38 22.93
N CYS A 410 -25.65 10.71 21.99
CA CYS A 410 -25.21 11.32 20.73
C CYS A 410 -26.39 11.52 19.77
N HIS A 411 -27.26 10.51 19.66
CA HIS A 411 -28.47 10.55 18.83
C HIS A 411 -29.39 11.74 19.19
N ALA A 412 -29.66 11.93 20.50
CA ALA A 412 -30.47 13.04 20.99
C ALA A 412 -29.86 14.44 20.75
N ALA A 413 -28.54 14.55 20.57
CA ALA A 413 -27.88 15.83 20.24
C ALA A 413 -27.98 16.17 18.75
N CYS A 414 -28.11 15.17 17.88
CA CYS A 414 -28.13 15.37 16.43
C CYS A 414 -29.51 15.76 15.88
N GLU A 415 -30.61 15.36 16.52
CA GLU A 415 -31.98 15.77 16.13
C GLU A 415 -32.25 17.29 16.25
N VAL A 416 -31.35 18.05 16.90
CA VAL A 416 -31.58 19.46 17.28
C VAL A 416 -30.99 20.47 16.28
N VAL A 417 -30.24 20.04 15.25
CA VAL A 417 -29.50 20.98 14.37
C VAL A 417 -29.78 20.76 12.87
N GLU A 418 -30.27 21.81 12.21
CA GLU A 418 -30.89 21.78 10.86
C GLU A 418 -29.94 21.55 9.66
N THR A 419 -28.62 21.40 9.83
CA THR A 419 -27.63 21.54 8.72
C THR A 419 -26.96 20.23 8.24
N CYS A 420 -27.66 19.09 8.26
CA CYS A 420 -27.18 17.79 7.76
C CYS A 420 -27.52 17.58 6.25
N PHE A 421 -26.65 16.96 5.44
CA PHE A 421 -26.78 16.90 3.95
C PHE A 421 -26.22 15.60 3.29
N HIS A 422 -26.82 15.15 2.16
CA HIS A 422 -26.43 13.96 1.35
C HIS A 422 -26.65 14.19 -0.17
N TRP A 423 -26.01 13.39 -1.06
CA TRP A 423 -26.12 13.45 -2.55
C TRP A 423 -26.82 12.22 -3.19
N ASP A 424 -27.31 12.33 -4.44
CA ASP A 424 -28.31 11.39 -5.02
C ASP A 424 -27.78 10.21 -5.87
N GLU A 425 -26.85 10.40 -6.82
CA GLU A 425 -26.40 9.28 -7.69
C GLU A 425 -25.33 8.40 -7.04
N LYS A 426 -25.41 7.07 -7.23
CA LYS A 426 -24.43 6.11 -6.68
C LYS A 426 -23.01 6.29 -7.26
N SER A 427 -22.88 6.67 -8.52
CA SER A 427 -21.61 7.05 -9.15
C SER A 427 -21.01 8.28 -8.46
N GLN A 428 -21.80 9.35 -8.30
CA GLN A 428 -21.40 10.58 -7.66
C GLN A 428 -21.09 10.38 -6.17
N GLN A 429 -21.89 9.60 -5.45
CA GLN A 429 -21.62 9.16 -4.08
C GLN A 429 -20.30 8.38 -3.99
N LEU A 430 -20.02 7.46 -4.93
CA LEU A 430 -18.77 6.70 -4.94
C LEU A 430 -17.57 7.61 -5.24
N TRP A 431 -17.69 8.55 -6.18
CA TRP A 431 -16.65 9.50 -6.51
C TRP A 431 -16.42 10.54 -5.40
N ARG A 432 -17.49 11.01 -4.74
CA ARG A 432 -17.46 11.87 -3.56
C ARG A 432 -16.83 11.14 -2.38
N TYR A 433 -17.23 9.89 -2.13
CA TYR A 433 -16.66 9.01 -1.10
C TYR A 433 -15.17 8.74 -1.33
N VAL A 434 -14.77 8.42 -2.57
CA VAL A 434 -13.35 8.26 -2.93
C VAL A 434 -12.60 9.57 -2.76
N ALA A 435 -13.17 10.71 -3.17
CA ALA A 435 -12.56 12.02 -2.95
C ALA A 435 -12.38 12.32 -1.45
N ASP A 436 -13.43 12.22 -0.64
CA ASP A 436 -13.39 12.51 0.79
C ASP A 436 -12.48 11.54 1.54
N ARG A 437 -12.62 10.22 1.33
CA ARG A 437 -11.75 9.24 1.99
C ARG A 437 -10.29 9.43 1.57
N THR A 438 -9.96 9.70 0.30
CA THR A 438 -8.57 9.98 -0.08
C THR A 438 -8.05 11.30 0.47
N GLY A 439 -8.90 12.32 0.63
CA GLY A 439 -8.56 13.58 1.30
C GLY A 439 -8.30 13.40 2.79
N ILE A 440 -9.22 12.76 3.51
CA ILE A 440 -9.10 12.45 4.95
C ILE A 440 -7.89 11.57 5.21
N MET A 441 -7.69 10.50 4.42
CA MET A 441 -6.51 9.63 4.56
C MET A 441 -5.21 10.36 4.22
N ALA A 442 -5.21 11.29 3.23
CA ALA A 442 -4.06 12.14 2.99
C ALA A 442 -3.72 12.97 4.24
N TYR A 443 -4.70 13.70 4.81
CA TYR A 443 -4.50 14.49 6.03
C TYR A 443 -4.05 13.64 7.24
N ALA A 444 -4.64 12.47 7.44
CA ALA A 444 -4.26 11.55 8.52
C ALA A 444 -2.81 11.04 8.38
N THR A 445 -2.30 10.92 7.14
CA THR A 445 -0.88 10.55 6.91
C THR A 445 0.10 11.73 7.01
N LEU A 446 -0.34 12.99 6.91
CA LEU A 446 0.56 14.16 6.96
C LEU A 446 1.42 14.25 8.24
N PRO A 447 0.89 14.01 9.47
CA PRO A 447 1.70 13.90 10.68
C PRO A 447 2.85 12.89 10.56
N LEU A 448 2.55 11.68 10.10
CA LEU A 448 3.53 10.61 9.93
C LEU A 448 4.60 11.01 8.92
N ILE A 449 4.19 11.59 7.78
CA ILE A 449 5.10 12.10 6.75
C ILE A 449 6.07 13.13 7.32
N TRP A 450 5.57 14.13 8.05
CA TRP A 450 6.42 15.19 8.59
C TRP A 450 7.27 14.72 9.77
N THR A 451 6.87 13.68 10.52
CA THR A 451 7.78 13.03 11.47
C THR A 451 9.02 12.42 10.80
N PHE A 452 8.97 12.01 9.51
CA PHE A 452 10.17 11.63 8.74
C PHE A 452 11.22 12.72 8.56
N ALA A 453 10.82 14.00 8.67
CA ALA A 453 11.75 15.13 8.62
C ALA A 453 12.33 15.49 10.00
N GLY A 454 11.87 14.84 11.08
CA GLY A 454 12.38 14.98 12.45
C GLY A 454 13.54 14.04 12.74
N ARG A 455 14.43 14.44 13.66
CA ARG A 455 15.60 13.62 14.07
C ARG A 455 15.29 12.55 15.11
N ASN A 456 14.13 12.66 15.76
CA ASN A 456 13.63 11.72 16.76
C ASN A 456 12.40 11.05 16.16
N ASN A 457 12.45 9.75 15.83
CA ASN A 457 11.46 9.13 14.95
C ASN A 457 11.24 7.64 15.24
N VAL A 458 10.01 7.15 15.04
CA VAL A 458 9.55 5.83 15.55
C VAL A 458 8.68 5.01 14.57
N LEU A 459 8.05 5.59 13.53
CA LEU A 459 7.02 4.88 12.72
C LEU A 459 7.06 5.24 11.22
N THR A 460 7.13 4.27 10.30
CA THR A 460 7.32 4.46 8.84
C THR A 460 6.07 4.32 7.93
N TRP A 461 6.06 5.08 6.81
CA TRP A 461 5.27 4.95 5.54
C TRP A 461 4.06 5.88 5.22
N ALA A 462 3.92 6.16 3.89
CA ALA A 462 2.79 6.70 3.07
C ALA A 462 2.89 8.18 2.56
N THR A 463 2.78 8.45 1.24
CA THR A 463 2.84 9.82 0.64
C THR A 463 2.01 10.07 -0.65
N VAL A 464 1.16 9.15 -1.13
CA VAL A 464 0.60 9.21 -2.51
C VAL A 464 -0.84 9.76 -2.60
N LEU A 465 -1.57 9.83 -1.48
CA LEU A 465 -3.03 9.97 -1.46
C LEU A 465 -3.56 11.35 -1.88
N ALA A 466 -2.84 12.44 -1.58
CA ALA A 466 -3.28 13.81 -1.87
C ALA A 466 -3.44 14.10 -3.38
N ILE A 467 -2.59 13.49 -4.23
CA ILE A 467 -2.66 13.68 -5.69
C ILE A 467 -3.93 13.01 -6.25
N VAL A 468 -4.34 11.87 -5.68
CA VAL A 468 -5.56 11.17 -6.06
C VAL A 468 -6.78 11.99 -5.68
N HIS A 469 -6.84 12.50 -4.43
CA HIS A 469 -7.90 13.38 -3.96
C HIS A 469 -8.16 14.55 -4.92
N SER A 470 -7.13 15.34 -5.22
CA SER A 470 -7.28 16.55 -6.04
C SER A 470 -7.63 16.25 -7.50
N ALA A 471 -7.10 15.16 -8.07
CA ALA A 471 -7.42 14.74 -9.43
C ALA A 471 -8.88 14.27 -9.55
N VAL A 472 -9.35 13.48 -8.57
CA VAL A 472 -10.73 12.99 -8.51
C VAL A 472 -11.72 14.13 -8.23
N TYR A 473 -11.42 15.02 -7.29
CA TYR A 473 -12.29 16.16 -6.96
C TYR A 473 -12.41 17.15 -8.13
N THR A 474 -11.30 17.40 -8.86
CA THR A 474 -11.31 18.22 -10.08
C THR A 474 -12.14 17.57 -11.19
N TRP A 475 -12.00 16.25 -11.39
CA TRP A 475 -12.80 15.53 -12.38
C TRP A 475 -14.30 15.53 -12.01
N LEU A 476 -14.64 15.36 -10.73
CA LEU A 476 -16.03 15.42 -10.23
C LEU A 476 -16.67 16.79 -10.55
N PHE A 477 -15.99 17.90 -10.25
CA PHE A 477 -16.49 19.24 -10.60
C PHE A 477 -16.58 19.49 -12.12
N VAL A 478 -15.59 19.03 -12.90
CA VAL A 478 -15.54 19.30 -14.34
C VAL A 478 -16.55 18.45 -15.14
N GLU A 479 -16.74 17.19 -14.76
CA GLU A 479 -17.64 16.25 -15.44
C GLU A 479 -19.11 16.47 -15.05
N PHE A 480 -19.41 16.66 -13.76
CA PHE A 480 -20.80 16.71 -13.27
C PHE A 480 -21.36 18.14 -13.08
N GLU A 481 -20.53 19.13 -12.73
CA GLU A 481 -20.99 20.54 -12.57
C GLU A 481 -20.56 21.46 -13.74
N GLY A 482 -19.66 20.97 -14.60
CA GLY A 482 -19.22 21.63 -15.82
C GLY A 482 -18.18 22.72 -15.63
N TRP A 483 -17.42 22.99 -16.70
CA TRP A 483 -16.34 23.98 -16.73
C TRP A 483 -16.75 25.41 -16.29
N GLY A 484 -18.03 25.77 -16.43
CA GLY A 484 -18.55 27.06 -15.97
C GLY A 484 -18.61 27.18 -14.44
N MET A 485 -19.08 26.12 -13.76
CA MET A 485 -19.20 26.12 -12.29
C MET A 485 -17.83 25.93 -11.65
N PHE A 486 -17.00 25.02 -12.16
CA PHE A 486 -15.60 24.89 -11.75
C PHE A 486 -14.84 26.22 -11.85
N ARG A 487 -15.01 26.99 -12.93
CA ARG A 487 -14.38 28.30 -13.09
C ARG A 487 -14.89 29.36 -12.11
N ARG A 488 -16.13 29.24 -11.61
CA ARG A 488 -16.70 30.14 -10.60
C ARG A 488 -16.18 29.77 -9.21
N GLU A 489 -16.23 28.49 -8.83
CA GLU A 489 -15.75 28.03 -7.53
C GLU A 489 -14.21 28.05 -7.41
N PHE A 490 -13.45 27.99 -8.51
CA PHE A 490 -11.99 28.22 -8.51
C PHE A 490 -11.59 29.65 -8.10
N THR A 491 -12.54 30.60 -8.05
CA THR A 491 -12.32 31.92 -7.44
C THR A 491 -12.42 31.93 -5.91
N GLN A 492 -12.96 30.86 -5.31
CA GLN A 492 -12.99 30.68 -3.87
C GLN A 492 -11.58 30.40 -3.33
N LEU A 493 -11.19 31.12 -2.29
CA LEU A 493 -9.84 31.07 -1.73
C LEU A 493 -9.45 29.66 -1.24
N TRP A 494 -10.40 28.92 -0.65
CA TRP A 494 -10.15 27.58 -0.12
C TRP A 494 -9.87 26.54 -1.23
N LEU A 495 -10.59 26.58 -2.35
CA LEU A 495 -10.39 25.65 -3.46
C LEU A 495 -9.07 25.96 -4.19
N LEU A 496 -8.81 27.26 -4.44
CA LEU A 496 -7.56 27.73 -5.03
C LEU A 496 -6.34 27.27 -4.21
N LEU A 497 -6.39 27.38 -2.88
CA LEU A 497 -5.27 27.00 -2.03
C LEU A 497 -5.08 25.49 -1.87
N GLY A 498 -6.15 24.68 -2.02
CA GLY A 498 -6.04 23.23 -2.18
C GLY A 498 -5.30 22.84 -3.46
N VAL A 499 -5.55 23.55 -4.57
CA VAL A 499 -4.81 23.37 -5.83
C VAL A 499 -3.35 23.81 -5.67
N VAL A 500 -3.06 24.93 -5.00
CA VAL A 500 -1.68 25.37 -4.70
C VAL A 500 -0.94 24.35 -3.83
N ALA A 501 -1.59 23.79 -2.80
CA ALA A 501 -1.01 22.73 -1.97
C ALA A 501 -0.69 21.47 -2.80
N THR A 502 -1.60 21.08 -3.69
CA THR A 502 -1.40 19.93 -4.60
C THR A 502 -0.23 20.15 -5.56
N VAL A 503 -0.15 21.33 -6.19
CA VAL A 503 0.95 21.70 -7.11
C VAL A 503 2.28 21.72 -6.36
N THR A 504 2.33 22.29 -5.15
CA THR A 504 3.56 22.33 -4.36
C THR A 504 4.00 20.96 -3.86
N MET A 505 3.07 20.03 -3.54
CA MET A 505 3.40 18.61 -3.32
C MET A 505 3.98 17.91 -4.56
N CYS A 506 3.43 18.15 -5.74
CA CYS A 506 3.98 17.59 -6.99
C CYS A 506 5.40 18.12 -7.26
N LEU A 507 5.66 19.41 -6.97
CA LEU A 507 6.98 20.01 -7.07
C LEU A 507 7.95 19.44 -6.01
N LEU A 508 7.50 19.22 -4.77
CA LEU A 508 8.32 18.55 -3.73
C LEU A 508 8.85 17.21 -4.22
N LEU A 509 8.00 16.39 -4.85
CA LEU A 509 8.39 15.09 -5.39
C LEU A 509 9.39 15.23 -6.57
N LEU A 510 9.10 16.13 -7.51
CA LEU A 510 9.99 16.43 -8.65
C LEU A 510 11.39 16.84 -8.20
N PHE A 511 11.49 17.75 -7.24
CA PHE A 511 12.79 18.25 -6.78
C PHE A 511 13.49 17.31 -5.78
N SER A 512 12.80 16.31 -5.23
CA SER A 512 13.39 15.26 -4.37
C SER A 512 14.13 14.14 -5.12
N VAL A 513 14.08 14.16 -6.45
CA VAL A 513 14.82 13.26 -7.36
C VAL A 513 16.31 13.23 -6.99
N SER A 514 16.87 12.07 -6.62
CA SER A 514 18.23 12.02 -6.05
C SER A 514 19.34 12.46 -7.00
N TRP A 515 19.13 12.55 -8.31
CA TRP A 515 20.09 13.26 -9.16
C TRP A 515 20.27 14.73 -8.71
N LEU A 516 19.16 15.43 -8.42
CA LEU A 516 19.18 16.78 -7.86
C LEU A 516 19.71 16.76 -6.41
N ARG A 517 19.21 15.84 -5.57
CA ARG A 517 19.63 15.71 -4.17
C ARG A 517 21.14 15.43 -4.00
N ILE A 518 21.76 14.70 -4.93
CA ILE A 518 23.20 14.37 -4.87
C ILE A 518 24.06 15.50 -5.43
N LYS A 519 23.62 16.21 -6.47
CA LYS A 519 24.41 17.29 -7.10
C LYS A 519 24.20 18.68 -6.52
N PHE A 520 23.00 18.97 -6.01
CA PHE A 520 22.55 20.30 -5.60
C PHE A 520 21.78 20.22 -4.27
N TYR A 521 22.36 19.54 -3.27
CA TYR A 521 21.71 19.25 -1.99
C TYR A 521 21.14 20.50 -1.29
N GLU A 522 21.85 21.63 -1.30
CA GLU A 522 21.39 22.86 -0.65
C GLU A 522 20.18 23.49 -1.35
N ILE A 523 20.19 23.55 -2.68
CA ILE A 523 19.06 24.05 -3.47
C ILE A 523 17.86 23.12 -3.25
N PHE A 524 18.07 21.81 -3.25
CA PHE A 524 17.06 20.83 -2.86
C PHE A 524 16.50 21.13 -1.46
N LEU A 525 17.35 21.28 -0.44
CA LEU A 525 16.92 21.43 0.96
C LEU A 525 16.11 22.70 1.18
N VAL A 526 16.60 23.86 0.70
CA VAL A 526 15.91 25.15 0.84
C VAL A 526 14.56 25.12 0.13
N LEU A 527 14.54 24.64 -1.12
CA LEU A 527 13.33 24.58 -1.93
C LEU A 527 12.31 23.55 -1.38
N HIS A 528 12.79 22.44 -0.83
CA HIS A 528 11.95 21.45 -0.17
C HIS A 528 11.32 22.00 1.12
N ILE A 529 12.05 22.78 1.92
CA ILE A 529 11.49 23.46 3.10
C ILE A 529 10.45 24.51 2.68
N LEU A 530 10.76 25.38 1.71
CA LEU A 530 9.84 26.44 1.27
C LEU A 530 8.54 25.86 0.70
N LEU A 531 8.63 24.88 -0.20
CA LEU A 531 7.44 24.21 -0.76
C LEU A 531 6.65 23.44 0.32
N SER A 532 7.31 22.88 1.34
CA SER A 532 6.65 22.23 2.47
C SER A 532 5.85 23.21 3.32
N VAL A 533 6.38 24.42 3.57
CA VAL A 533 5.64 25.48 4.29
C VAL A 533 4.45 25.97 3.47
N VAL A 534 4.62 26.20 2.16
CA VAL A 534 3.51 26.61 1.28
C VAL A 534 2.44 25.51 1.18
N THR A 535 2.85 24.24 1.12
CA THR A 535 1.93 23.09 1.18
C THR A 535 1.12 23.12 2.47
N LEU A 536 1.78 23.24 3.62
CA LEU A 536 1.14 23.21 4.93
C LEU A 536 0.15 24.37 5.15
N VAL A 537 0.55 25.60 4.77
CA VAL A 537 -0.34 26.78 4.81
C VAL A 537 -1.50 26.62 3.82
N GLY A 538 -1.23 26.08 2.63
CA GLY A 538 -2.26 25.75 1.64
C GLY A 538 -3.28 24.74 2.18
N CYS A 539 -2.84 23.72 2.91
CA CYS A 539 -3.72 22.76 3.58
C CYS A 539 -4.62 23.42 4.63
N PHE A 540 -4.06 24.18 5.58
CA PHE A 540 -4.85 24.91 6.59
C PHE A 540 -5.95 25.77 5.96
N LEU A 541 -5.60 26.53 4.92
CA LEU A 541 -6.55 27.43 4.25
C LEU A 541 -7.50 26.68 3.31
N HIS A 542 -7.12 25.51 2.80
CA HIS A 542 -8.01 24.65 2.02
C HIS A 542 -9.12 24.02 2.85
N THR A 543 -8.82 23.54 4.06
CA THR A 543 -9.84 22.97 4.98
C THR A 543 -10.57 24.02 5.81
N SER A 544 -10.32 25.32 5.59
CA SER A 544 -11.00 26.42 6.31
C SER A 544 -12.53 26.42 6.15
N ILE A 545 -13.04 25.88 5.03
CA ILE A 545 -14.47 25.60 4.76
C ILE A 545 -15.12 24.72 5.85
N PHE A 546 -14.35 23.86 6.52
CA PHE A 546 -14.85 22.94 7.54
C PHE A 546 -14.66 23.47 8.98
N ASP A 547 -14.70 24.79 9.18
CA ASP A 547 -14.50 25.46 10.48
C ASP A 547 -13.27 24.93 11.26
N ALA A 548 -12.14 24.78 10.56
CA ALA A 548 -10.87 24.29 11.12
C ALA A 548 -10.92 22.87 11.74
N ARG A 549 -11.96 22.05 11.47
CA ARG A 549 -12.06 20.66 11.99
C ARG A 549 -10.83 19.79 11.65
N TYR A 550 -10.20 20.01 10.49
CA TYR A 550 -9.03 19.26 10.05
C TYR A 550 -7.69 19.82 10.56
N ASP A 551 -7.69 21.00 11.18
CA ASP A 551 -6.49 21.59 11.79
C ASP A 551 -5.92 20.70 12.90
N ALA A 552 -6.74 19.85 13.53
CA ALA A 552 -6.28 18.85 14.49
C ALA A 552 -5.28 17.84 13.90
N TYR A 553 -5.28 17.60 12.58
CA TYR A 553 -4.27 16.82 11.88
C TYR A 553 -3.04 17.66 11.49
N LEU A 554 -3.18 18.98 11.33
CA LEU A 554 -2.09 19.86 10.89
C LEU A 554 -1.30 20.49 12.04
N TRP A 555 -1.94 20.83 13.17
CA TRP A 555 -1.26 21.39 14.34
C TRP A 555 -0.20 20.46 14.94
N PRO A 556 -0.37 19.13 15.02
CA PRO A 556 0.71 18.22 15.41
C PRO A 556 1.94 18.34 14.51
N ILE A 557 1.77 18.57 13.20
CA ILE A 557 2.88 18.82 12.27
C ILE A 557 3.59 20.12 12.66
N VAL A 558 2.85 21.21 12.80
CA VAL A 558 3.39 22.53 13.17
C VAL A 558 4.11 22.46 14.52
N ILE A 559 3.48 21.85 15.54
CA ILE A 559 4.00 21.74 16.90
C ILE A 559 5.24 20.85 16.93
N VAL A 560 5.20 19.63 16.37
CA VAL A 560 6.35 18.72 16.37
C VAL A 560 7.51 19.32 15.55
N TRP A 561 7.23 19.97 14.42
CA TRP A 561 8.27 20.61 13.61
C TRP A 561 8.87 21.83 14.30
N LEU A 562 8.05 22.75 14.82
CA LEU A 562 8.54 23.92 15.57
C LEU A 562 9.25 23.50 16.86
N LEU A 563 8.79 22.46 17.55
CA LEU A 563 9.41 21.93 18.77
C LEU A 563 10.73 21.19 18.45
N ASP A 564 10.81 20.41 17.37
CA ASP A 564 12.09 19.84 16.89
C ASP A 564 13.09 20.96 16.55
N ARG A 565 12.67 21.99 15.81
CA ARG A 565 13.55 23.13 15.47
C ARG A 565 13.91 23.97 16.71
N ALA A 566 12.98 24.21 17.62
CA ALA A 566 13.22 24.99 18.84
C ALA A 566 14.10 24.22 19.83
N LEU A 567 13.88 22.92 20.05
CA LEU A 567 14.76 22.09 20.88
C LEU A 567 16.16 21.98 20.28
N ARG A 568 16.28 21.89 18.95
CA ARG A 568 17.59 21.93 18.28
C ARG A 568 18.27 23.29 18.39
N LEU A 569 17.55 24.39 18.25
CA LEU A 569 18.09 25.74 18.45
C LEU A 569 18.50 25.98 19.91
N LEU A 570 17.69 25.55 20.87
CA LEU A 570 18.01 25.61 22.31
C LEU A 570 19.22 24.73 22.64
N ARG A 571 19.32 23.52 22.07
CA ARG A 571 20.49 22.65 22.20
C ARG A 571 21.72 23.31 21.58
N LEU A 572 21.62 23.87 20.37
CA LEU A 572 22.72 24.60 19.73
C LEU A 572 23.18 25.81 20.57
N ILE A 573 22.26 26.59 21.13
CA ILE A 573 22.59 27.69 22.04
C ILE A 573 23.29 27.17 23.30
N ALA A 574 22.71 26.19 23.99
CA ALA A 574 23.22 25.71 25.28
C ALA A 574 24.51 24.85 25.16
N CYS A 575 24.77 24.24 24.02
CA CYS A 575 26.03 23.54 23.71
C CYS A 575 27.19 24.50 23.36
N ASN A 576 26.91 25.74 22.90
CA ASN A 576 27.93 26.65 22.36
C ASN A 576 28.05 28.03 23.03
N ILE A 577 27.06 28.46 23.82
CA ILE A 577 27.03 29.75 24.51
C ILE A 577 26.90 29.53 26.02
N HIS A 578 27.84 30.06 26.79
CA HIS A 578 27.86 29.91 28.25
C HIS A 578 27.90 31.26 28.96
N VAL A 579 26.87 31.54 29.77
CA VAL A 579 26.74 32.77 30.55
C VAL A 579 26.85 32.44 32.04
N ARG A 580 27.93 32.87 32.70
CA ARG A 580 28.09 32.73 34.15
C ARG A 580 27.43 33.90 34.88
N LEU A 581 26.36 33.65 35.65
CA LEU A 581 25.60 34.69 36.38
C LEU A 581 26.37 35.42 37.51
N GLY A 582 27.63 35.06 37.82
CA GLY A 582 28.44 35.70 38.87
C GLY A 582 29.54 36.65 38.37
N LYS A 583 29.96 36.55 37.10
CA LYS A 583 30.95 37.44 36.46
C LYS A 583 30.62 37.48 34.96
N GLN A 584 30.46 38.68 34.39
CA GLN A 584 30.03 38.90 32.99
C GLN A 584 31.08 38.43 31.96
N VAL A 585 31.20 37.12 31.78
CA VAL A 585 32.07 36.49 30.77
C VAL A 585 31.21 35.52 29.97
N ILE A 586 31.13 35.76 28.65
CA ILE A 586 30.44 34.88 27.71
C ILE A 586 31.50 33.99 27.04
N ASN A 587 31.63 32.75 27.53
CA ASN A 587 32.51 31.78 26.89
C ASN A 587 31.77 31.14 25.71
N ARG A 588 32.45 31.04 24.57
CA ARG A 588 31.98 30.38 23.34
C ARG A 588 32.82 29.14 23.08
N THR A 589 32.26 28.18 22.34
CA THR A 589 33.04 27.08 21.77
C THR A 589 34.12 27.61 20.83
N ARG A 590 35.32 27.02 20.88
CA ARG A 590 36.44 27.33 19.99
C ARG A 590 36.85 26.06 19.26
N SER A 591 36.98 26.13 17.94
CA SER A 591 37.27 24.99 17.08
C SER A 591 38.52 25.22 16.26
N ILE A 592 39.32 24.17 16.11
CA ILE A 592 40.56 24.15 15.33
C ILE A 592 40.42 23.00 14.32
N ALA A 593 40.58 23.31 13.04
CA ALA A 593 40.61 22.32 11.97
C ALA A 593 42.00 22.26 11.33
N SER A 594 42.48 21.07 11.02
CA SER A 594 43.69 20.83 10.25
C SER A 594 43.50 19.67 9.28
N TYR A 595 44.26 19.65 8.19
CA TYR A 595 44.15 18.62 7.15
C TYR A 595 45.52 18.04 6.80
N SER A 596 45.67 16.70 6.92
CA SER A 596 46.85 15.97 6.45
C SER A 596 46.60 15.36 5.07
N LYS A 597 47.55 15.59 4.16
CA LYS A 597 47.55 15.02 2.80
C LYS A 597 47.94 13.54 2.82
N GLU A 598 48.63 13.12 3.88
CA GLU A 598 49.24 11.82 4.09
C GLU A 598 48.21 10.82 4.66
N SER A 599 47.33 11.25 5.57
CA SER A 599 46.17 10.46 6.02
C SER A 599 44.92 10.64 5.13
N ASP A 600 44.78 11.75 4.39
CA ASP A 600 43.56 12.13 3.64
C ASP A 600 42.34 12.24 4.58
N VAL A 601 42.57 12.95 5.70
CA VAL A 601 41.63 13.18 6.81
C VAL A 601 41.79 14.61 7.32
N ILE A 602 40.65 15.25 7.60
CA ILE A 602 40.57 16.50 8.37
C ILE A 602 40.40 16.12 9.84
N ARG A 603 41.26 16.64 10.69
CA ARG A 603 41.09 16.62 12.14
C ARG A 603 40.37 17.90 12.55
N LEU A 604 39.30 17.78 13.34
CA LEU A 604 38.55 18.91 13.88
C LEU A 604 38.42 18.76 15.39
N ASP A 605 39.12 19.61 16.13
CA ASP A 605 39.07 19.70 17.60
C ASP A 605 38.14 20.83 18.03
N ILE A 606 37.17 20.54 18.90
CA ILE A 606 36.17 21.51 19.40
C ILE A 606 36.25 21.58 20.92
N ARG A 607 36.69 22.71 21.46
CA ARG A 607 36.73 22.99 22.90
C ARG A 607 35.39 23.54 23.37
N THR A 608 34.78 22.86 24.35
CA THR A 608 33.50 23.23 24.98
C THR A 608 33.58 23.16 26.51
N SER A 609 32.68 23.86 27.19
CA SER A 609 32.46 23.73 28.64
C SER A 609 30.99 23.47 28.97
N SER A 610 30.21 22.99 27.97
CA SER A 610 28.79 22.71 28.15
C SER A 610 28.55 21.45 28.97
N PHE A 611 27.66 21.55 29.95
CA PHE A 611 27.13 20.37 30.65
C PHE A 611 26.23 19.49 29.76
N LEU A 612 25.76 20.00 28.61
CA LEU A 612 24.94 19.24 27.66
C LEU A 612 25.77 18.51 26.62
N ALA A 613 27.01 18.92 26.38
CA ALA A 613 27.92 18.31 25.40
C ALA A 613 28.87 17.30 26.07
N GLN A 614 28.44 16.62 27.13
CA GLN A 614 29.26 15.63 27.82
C GLN A 614 29.55 14.43 26.91
N PRO A 615 30.83 14.16 26.57
CA PRO A 615 31.19 13.07 25.70
C PRO A 615 31.00 11.73 26.40
N ALA A 616 30.41 10.79 25.67
CA ALA A 616 30.44 9.36 25.96
C ALA A 616 30.68 8.61 24.64
N ALA A 617 31.01 7.33 24.74
CA ALA A 617 31.18 6.47 23.58
C ALA A 617 29.85 6.19 22.85
N GLY A 618 29.92 5.79 21.57
CA GLY A 618 28.74 5.64 20.70
C GLY A 618 28.04 6.95 20.30
N GLN A 619 28.55 8.11 20.72
CA GLN A 619 27.93 9.41 20.42
C GLN A 619 28.39 10.02 19.09
N PHE A 620 27.47 10.73 18.44
CA PHE A 620 27.72 11.59 17.30
C PHE A 620 27.09 12.97 17.48
N TYR A 621 27.62 13.95 16.75
CA TYR A 621 27.22 15.34 16.83
C TYR A 621 26.97 15.90 15.42
N TYR A 622 25.98 16.79 15.28
CA TYR A 622 25.82 17.59 14.07
C TYR A 622 26.64 18.86 14.18
N LEU A 623 27.51 19.10 13.21
CA LEU A 623 28.41 20.25 13.17
C LEU A 623 27.94 21.28 12.14
N TYR A 624 27.91 22.56 12.51
CA TYR A 624 27.48 23.69 11.67
C TYR A 624 28.62 24.71 11.52
N GLN A 625 28.79 25.34 10.35
CA GLN A 625 29.77 26.41 10.12
C GLN A 625 29.07 27.75 9.78
N PRO A 626 28.54 28.49 10.79
CA PRO A 626 27.65 29.65 10.59
C PRO A 626 28.29 30.86 9.89
N SER A 627 29.62 30.91 9.77
CA SER A 627 30.35 32.05 9.19
C SER A 627 30.29 32.12 7.65
N THR A 628 29.48 31.28 7.01
CA THR A 628 29.30 31.23 5.54
C THR A 628 27.84 31.47 5.17
N TRP A 629 27.55 31.85 3.92
CA TRP A 629 26.15 31.99 3.45
C TRP A 629 25.37 30.67 3.51
N GLN A 630 26.09 29.55 3.57
CA GLN A 630 25.63 28.18 3.76
C GLN A 630 25.57 27.77 5.24
N GLY A 631 25.64 28.70 6.19
CA GLY A 631 25.77 28.42 7.63
C GLY A 631 24.61 27.65 8.32
N TYR A 632 23.58 27.28 7.57
CA TYR A 632 22.52 26.33 7.96
C TYR A 632 22.87 24.87 7.67
N GLU A 633 23.88 24.61 6.82
CA GLU A 633 24.45 23.30 6.55
C GLU A 633 24.91 22.65 7.84
N ASN A 634 24.67 21.34 7.93
CA ASN A 634 25.11 20.54 9.06
C ASN A 634 25.20 19.07 8.69
N HIS A 635 26.21 18.42 9.24
CA HIS A 635 26.53 17.03 8.94
C HIS A 635 26.81 16.27 10.23
N PRO A 636 26.33 15.02 10.36
CA PRO A 636 26.61 14.18 11.52
C PRO A 636 28.02 13.62 11.45
N PHE A 637 28.77 13.71 12.53
CA PHE A 637 30.05 13.03 12.71
C PHE A 637 30.11 12.35 14.07
N THR A 638 30.49 11.07 14.07
CA THR A 638 30.81 10.32 15.30
C THR A 638 31.96 11.01 16.02
N LEU A 639 31.83 11.18 17.34
CA LEU A 639 32.90 11.70 18.18
C LEU A 639 34.08 10.72 18.11
N GLY A 640 35.25 11.16 17.64
CA GLY A 640 36.41 10.29 17.51
C GLY A 640 37.17 10.10 18.82
N ALA A 641 37.33 11.16 19.60
CA ALA A 641 37.96 11.14 20.92
C ALA A 641 37.55 12.36 21.75
N TRP A 642 37.89 12.33 23.05
CA TRP A 642 37.84 13.54 23.87
C TRP A 642 38.97 13.58 24.91
N SER A 643 39.24 14.78 25.42
CA SER A 643 40.07 14.98 26.60
C SER A 643 39.45 16.03 27.53
N SER A 644 39.72 15.94 28.83
CA SER A 644 39.25 16.89 29.84
C SER A 644 40.43 17.61 30.47
N GLN A 645 40.37 18.95 30.54
CA GLN A 645 41.30 19.78 31.29
C GLN A 645 40.58 20.33 32.52
N SER A 646 41.14 20.06 33.70
CA SER A 646 40.76 20.75 34.94
C SER A 646 41.24 22.20 34.86
N SER A 647 40.37 23.16 35.15
CA SER A 647 40.70 24.60 35.14
C SER A 647 41.55 24.99 36.36
N ALA A 648 42.79 24.48 36.39
CA ALA A 648 43.80 24.70 37.43
C ALA A 648 45.20 24.82 36.82
N SER A 649 45.30 25.38 35.60
CA SER A 649 46.56 25.76 34.95
C SER A 649 46.33 26.71 33.75
N GLU A 650 45.56 27.79 33.94
CA GLU A 650 45.77 29.01 33.13
C GLU A 650 46.91 29.78 33.83
N ASP A 651 48.16 29.34 33.60
CA ASP A 651 49.44 30.06 33.79
C ASP A 651 50.63 29.06 33.74
N ALA A 652 50.75 28.30 32.64
CA ALA A 652 51.90 27.41 32.41
C ALA A 652 52.15 27.09 30.92
N ASP A 653 52.09 28.12 30.05
CA ASP A 653 52.71 28.06 28.72
C ASP A 653 53.63 29.28 28.54
N THR A 654 54.48 29.50 29.54
CA THR A 654 55.67 30.36 29.43
C THR A 654 56.83 29.75 30.21
N TYR A 655 57.77 29.19 29.44
CA TYR A 655 59.15 28.83 29.79
C TYR A 655 59.42 27.62 30.71
N LEU A 656 60.06 26.63 30.10
CA LEU A 656 61.16 25.87 30.70
C LEU A 656 62.19 26.83 31.32
N LEU A 657 62.40 26.79 32.65
CA LEU A 657 63.70 26.92 33.31
C LEU A 657 63.64 26.66 34.85
N GLN A 658 64.30 25.57 35.27
CA GLN A 658 65.02 25.33 36.54
C GLN A 658 64.41 25.51 37.96
N HIS A 659 64.62 24.43 38.74
CA HIS A 659 65.08 24.32 40.14
C HIS A 659 64.12 24.34 41.36
N ASP A 660 64.03 23.14 41.96
CA ASP A 660 64.37 22.74 43.35
C ASP A 660 63.49 23.05 44.58
N ASP A 661 63.46 21.99 45.43
CA ASP A 661 63.38 21.93 46.89
C ASP A 661 62.05 22.07 47.69
N LEU A 662 61.58 20.87 48.12
CA LEU A 662 61.34 20.48 49.53
C LEU A 662 60.02 20.97 50.25
N PRO A 663 59.61 20.34 51.39
CA PRO A 663 58.26 19.77 51.49
C PRO A 663 57.39 20.28 52.66
N ASN A 664 56.10 19.90 52.71
CA ASN A 664 55.52 19.15 53.85
C ASN A 664 54.01 18.89 53.79
N GLU A 665 53.66 17.80 54.47
CA GLU A 665 52.38 17.37 55.07
C GLU A 665 51.43 18.51 55.54
N PHE A 666 50.11 18.36 55.35
CA PHE A 666 49.23 17.77 56.38
C PHE A 666 47.81 17.47 55.85
N ASP A 667 47.00 16.84 56.68
CA ASP A 667 45.91 15.91 56.33
C ASP A 667 44.48 16.46 56.52
N GLN A 668 43.50 15.66 56.06
CA GLN A 668 42.10 15.55 56.51
C GLN A 668 41.01 16.58 56.12
N SER A 669 40.09 16.09 55.27
CA SER A 669 38.61 15.98 55.46
C SER A 669 37.81 17.22 55.95
N ASP A 670 36.62 17.57 55.44
CA ASP A 670 35.56 16.71 54.91
C ASP A 670 34.39 17.54 54.30
N PHE A 671 33.48 16.88 53.57
CA PHE A 671 32.14 17.33 53.10
C PHE A 671 31.92 18.77 52.57
N GLY A 672 31.86 18.91 51.23
CA GLY A 672 31.28 20.11 50.60
C GLY A 672 31.49 20.30 49.08
N SER A 673 31.55 19.23 48.28
CA SER A 673 31.94 19.32 46.85
C SER A 673 30.90 20.04 45.97
N LYS A 674 31.12 21.34 45.75
CA LYS A 674 30.41 22.18 44.77
C LYS A 674 30.79 21.80 43.33
N TYR A 675 29.87 22.03 42.40
CA TYR A 675 30.09 21.89 40.95
C TYR A 675 31.33 22.66 40.48
N GLN A 676 32.31 21.93 39.92
CA GLN A 676 33.53 22.46 39.34
C GLN A 676 33.48 22.21 37.82
N SER A 677 33.48 23.27 36.99
CA SER A 677 33.27 23.14 35.55
C SER A 677 34.55 22.74 34.82
N THR A 678 34.65 21.47 34.43
CA THR A 678 35.72 20.96 33.55
C THR A 678 35.56 21.47 32.12
N VAL A 679 36.68 21.78 31.45
CA VAL A 679 36.70 22.11 30.01
C VAL A 679 37.03 20.84 29.24
N GLN A 680 36.32 20.59 28.15
CA GLN A 680 36.43 19.37 27.34
C GLN A 680 36.82 19.72 25.90
N ASN A 681 37.72 18.94 25.31
CA ASN A 681 38.07 19.00 23.89
C ASN A 681 37.49 17.76 23.19
N LEU A 682 36.69 17.97 22.14
CA LEU A 682 36.04 16.93 21.35
C LEU A 682 36.71 16.83 19.98
N THR A 683 37.25 15.66 19.63
CA THR A 683 37.99 15.45 18.38
C THR A 683 37.15 14.67 17.38
N PHE A 684 37.09 15.13 16.13
CA PHE A 684 36.41 14.49 15.01
C PHE A 684 37.37 14.21 13.86
N TRP A 685 37.28 13.02 13.25
CA TRP A 685 38.06 12.64 12.07
C TRP A 685 37.15 12.57 10.84
N ILE A 686 37.31 13.53 9.93
CA ILE A 686 36.42 13.77 8.80
C ILE A 686 37.18 13.49 7.50
N ARG A 687 36.81 12.44 6.76
CA ARG A 687 37.35 12.23 5.40
C ARG A 687 36.73 13.26 4.43
N PRO A 688 37.53 14.01 3.64
CA PRO A 688 36.98 14.88 2.62
C PRO A 688 36.20 14.11 1.55
N TYR A 689 35.02 14.60 1.21
CA TYR A 689 34.23 14.16 0.06
C TYR A 689 33.94 15.39 -0.82
N ASP A 690 32.67 15.68 -1.13
CA ASP A 690 32.22 16.91 -1.79
C ASP A 690 31.45 17.80 -0.79
N GLY A 691 31.00 18.97 -1.25
CA GLY A 691 30.17 19.89 -0.44
C GLY A 691 30.95 20.56 0.70
N TRP A 692 30.42 20.50 1.91
CA TRP A 692 31.00 21.14 3.10
C TRP A 692 32.39 20.61 3.45
N THR A 693 32.55 19.27 3.52
CA THR A 693 33.83 18.64 3.89
C THR A 693 34.96 18.99 2.92
N ARG A 694 34.64 19.18 1.64
CA ARG A 694 35.59 19.63 0.62
C ARG A 694 36.01 21.09 0.83
N ARG A 695 35.06 21.98 1.13
CA ARG A 695 35.35 23.37 1.47
C ARG A 695 36.20 23.48 2.73
N LEU A 696 35.86 22.76 3.80
CA LEU A 696 36.66 22.74 5.02
C LEU A 696 38.10 22.28 4.76
N ARG A 697 38.29 21.25 3.92
CA ARG A 697 39.62 20.84 3.43
C ARG A 697 40.32 21.97 2.66
N ASP A 698 39.62 22.56 1.69
CA ASP A 698 40.18 23.58 0.79
C ASP A 698 40.46 24.91 1.50
N GLU A 699 39.76 25.21 2.60
CA GLU A 699 40.03 26.28 3.57
C GLU A 699 41.29 25.97 4.40
N CYS A 700 41.44 24.74 4.91
CA CYS A 700 42.68 24.29 5.56
C CYS A 700 43.89 24.38 4.60
N PHE A 701 43.71 24.07 3.31
CA PHE A 701 44.75 24.22 2.28
C PHE A 701 45.19 25.66 2.01
N GLN A 702 44.34 26.64 2.30
CA GLN A 702 44.59 28.07 2.04
C GLN A 702 45.27 28.78 3.21
N SER A 703 45.30 28.19 4.42
CA SER A 703 46.03 28.76 5.54
C SER A 703 47.53 28.46 5.44
N THR A 704 48.37 29.39 5.91
CA THR A 704 49.83 29.33 5.81
C THR A 704 50.49 28.16 6.54
N GLU A 705 49.78 27.52 7.48
CA GLU A 705 50.28 26.40 8.29
C GLU A 705 49.45 25.12 8.16
N GLY A 706 48.41 25.09 7.31
CA GLY A 706 47.50 23.94 7.19
C GLY A 706 46.52 23.77 8.36
N ILE A 707 46.55 24.71 9.31
CA ILE A 707 45.69 24.81 10.49
C ILE A 707 44.81 26.06 10.35
N MET A 708 43.54 25.98 10.76
CA MET A 708 42.61 27.11 10.78
C MET A 708 41.68 27.05 12.00
N GLU A 709 41.09 28.18 12.39
CA GLU A 709 40.09 28.26 13.46
C GLU A 709 38.71 28.59 12.88
N PRO A 710 38.00 27.62 12.26
CA PRO A 710 36.64 27.83 11.79
C PRO A 710 35.73 28.06 12.99
N THR A 711 34.70 28.90 12.85
CA THR A 711 33.60 28.91 13.82
C THR A 711 32.73 27.69 13.56
N ILE A 712 32.77 26.68 14.44
CA ILE A 712 31.90 25.50 14.38
C ILE A 712 30.96 25.50 15.58
N LEU A 713 29.65 25.31 15.32
CA LEU A 713 28.65 25.07 16.36
C LEU A 713 28.32 23.58 16.44
N LEU A 714 28.26 23.09 17.67
CA LEU A 714 28.02 21.69 18.02
C LEU A 714 26.56 21.47 18.44
N GLU A 715 25.85 20.54 17.80
CA GLU A 715 24.52 20.08 18.21
C GLU A 715 24.57 18.58 18.55
N GLY A 716 24.40 18.24 19.83
CA GLY A 716 24.44 16.87 20.33
C GLY A 716 24.60 16.83 21.86
N PRO A 717 24.92 15.66 22.44
CA PRO A 717 25.13 14.38 21.76
C PRO A 717 23.84 13.77 21.20
N TYR A 718 24.03 12.92 20.20
CA TYR A 718 23.08 11.96 19.65
C TYR A 718 23.75 10.58 19.58
N GLY A 719 23.00 9.52 19.34
CA GLY A 719 23.50 8.13 19.37
C GLY A 719 23.17 7.43 20.69
N HIS A 720 23.51 6.14 20.78
CA HIS A 720 23.25 5.31 21.94
C HIS A 720 24.58 4.78 22.50
N HIS A 721 24.74 4.85 23.82
CA HIS A 721 25.90 4.31 24.50
C HIS A 721 25.69 2.82 24.75
N CYS A 722 26.61 1.97 24.26
CA CYS A 722 26.60 0.55 24.58
C CYS A 722 27.45 0.32 25.83
N HIS A 723 26.91 -0.36 26.85
CA HIS A 723 27.61 -0.59 28.13
C HIS A 723 28.71 -1.68 28.04
N LEU A 724 29.71 -1.46 27.19
CA LEU A 724 30.81 -2.41 26.93
C LEU A 724 31.66 -2.70 28.19
N SER A 725 31.65 -1.81 29.18
CA SER A 725 32.34 -1.99 30.48
C SER A 725 31.80 -3.14 31.33
N SER A 726 30.62 -3.68 31.01
CA SER A 726 29.99 -4.85 31.66
C SER A 726 30.42 -6.19 31.06
N PHE A 727 31.28 -6.18 30.04
CA PHE A 727 31.85 -7.36 29.41
C PHE A 727 33.30 -7.50 29.84
N ASP A 728 33.69 -8.70 30.28
CA ASP A 728 35.06 -9.03 30.69
C ASP A 728 36.10 -8.80 29.57
N SER A 729 35.72 -8.92 28.29
CA SER A 729 36.57 -8.60 27.15
C SER A 729 35.78 -7.98 25.99
N VAL A 730 36.42 -7.11 25.22
CA VAL A 730 35.79 -6.39 24.10
C VAL A 730 36.68 -6.44 22.86
N LEU A 731 36.09 -6.83 21.74
CA LEU A 731 36.69 -6.80 20.41
C LEU A 731 36.07 -5.66 19.59
N LEU A 732 36.89 -4.71 19.19
CA LEU A 732 36.49 -3.55 18.39
C LEU A 732 37.00 -3.73 16.95
N ILE A 733 36.11 -3.71 15.97
CA ILE A 733 36.43 -3.89 14.54
C ILE A 733 36.09 -2.61 13.77
N ALA A 734 37.12 -1.96 13.23
CA ALA A 734 37.01 -0.66 12.56
C ALA A 734 37.47 -0.68 11.11
N GLY A 735 36.71 -0.02 10.23
CA GLY A 735 37.04 0.19 8.81
C GLY A 735 37.18 1.66 8.43
N GLY A 736 38.39 2.08 8.03
CA GLY A 736 38.68 3.44 7.61
C GLY A 736 38.48 4.45 8.75
N THR A 737 37.67 5.48 8.52
CA THR A 737 37.27 6.47 9.54
C THR A 737 36.25 5.92 10.55
N GLY A 738 35.75 4.68 10.36
CA GLY A 738 34.92 3.98 11.36
C GLY A 738 35.61 3.76 12.71
N ILE A 739 36.94 3.98 12.79
CA ILE A 739 37.72 4.07 14.03
C ILE A 739 37.16 5.09 15.03
N ALA A 740 36.43 6.11 14.54
CA ALA A 740 35.72 7.07 15.38
C ALA A 740 34.66 6.43 16.29
N SER A 741 34.13 5.25 15.98
CA SER A 741 33.24 4.51 16.90
C SER A 741 34.00 3.81 18.03
N ALA A 742 35.25 3.38 17.79
CA ALA A 742 35.98 2.46 18.66
C ALA A 742 36.89 3.17 19.67
N VAL A 743 37.60 4.23 19.25
CA VAL A 743 38.46 5.01 20.17
C VAL A 743 37.71 5.58 21.38
N PRO A 744 36.46 6.08 21.26
CA PRO A 744 35.67 6.50 22.41
C PRO A 744 35.52 5.44 23.50
N TYR A 745 35.21 4.19 23.12
CA TYR A 745 35.08 3.09 24.08
C TYR A 745 36.42 2.70 24.73
N ILE A 746 37.54 2.82 24.00
CA ILE A 746 38.88 2.59 24.55
C ILE A 746 39.21 3.64 25.62
N LEU A 747 38.97 4.93 25.33
CA LEU A 747 39.23 6.03 26.27
C LEU A 747 38.33 5.94 27.51
N GLU A 748 37.06 5.57 27.34
CA GLU A 748 36.13 5.33 28.44
C GLU A 748 36.59 4.18 29.34
N HIS A 749 36.95 3.04 28.74
CA HIS A 749 37.44 1.88 29.47
C HIS A 749 38.71 2.21 30.27
N MET A 750 39.66 2.97 29.70
CA MET A 750 40.85 3.43 30.45
C MET A 750 40.48 4.27 31.68
N ALA A 751 39.46 5.14 31.56
CA ALA A 751 38.99 5.96 32.67
C ALA A 751 38.27 5.13 33.75
N LEU A 752 37.39 4.20 33.34
CA LEU A 752 36.64 3.31 34.24
C LEU A 752 37.56 2.28 34.92
N SER A 753 38.51 1.69 34.18
CA SER A 753 39.55 0.77 34.68
C SER A 753 40.40 1.47 35.75
N LYS A 754 40.90 2.70 35.49
CA LYS A 754 41.63 3.51 36.49
C LYS A 754 40.79 3.83 37.74
N ALA A 755 39.47 3.92 37.60
CA ALA A 755 38.55 4.18 38.70
C ALA A 755 38.06 2.91 39.44
N GLY A 756 38.45 1.71 39.00
CA GLY A 756 37.95 0.44 39.55
C GLY A 756 36.46 0.18 39.26
N LYS A 757 35.95 0.67 38.13
CA LYS A 757 34.52 0.64 37.73
C LYS A 757 34.28 -0.01 36.36
N SER A 758 35.15 -0.93 35.95
CA SER A 758 35.07 -1.66 34.69
C SER A 758 35.24 -3.15 34.98
N ASP A 759 34.29 -3.98 34.55
CA ASP A 759 34.43 -5.44 34.58
C ASP A 759 35.31 -5.91 33.42
N THR A 760 35.43 -5.11 32.35
CA THR A 760 36.38 -5.36 31.26
C THR A 760 37.82 -5.46 31.76
N THR A 761 38.44 -6.60 31.48
CA THR A 761 39.84 -6.92 31.76
C THR A 761 40.74 -6.78 30.54
N HIS A 762 40.19 -6.81 29.32
CA HIS A 762 40.96 -6.66 28.10
C HIS A 762 40.16 -6.15 26.88
N MET A 763 40.63 -5.07 26.27
CA MET A 763 40.13 -4.55 24.99
C MET A 763 41.11 -4.85 23.84
N HIS A 764 40.58 -5.35 22.72
CA HIS A 764 41.34 -5.60 21.50
C HIS A 764 40.77 -4.81 20.31
N LEU A 765 41.60 -4.00 19.64
CA LEU A 765 41.24 -3.23 18.46
C LEU A 765 41.79 -3.88 17.18
N LEU A 766 40.91 -4.33 16.29
CA LEU A 766 41.23 -4.71 14.93
C LEU A 766 40.83 -3.55 14.00
N TRP A 767 41.80 -2.86 13.42
CA TRP A 767 41.54 -1.69 12.57
C TRP A 767 42.19 -1.83 11.19
N THR A 768 41.41 -1.63 10.14
CA THR A 768 41.91 -1.55 8.77
C THR A 768 41.70 -0.19 8.13
N VAL A 769 42.74 0.30 7.45
CA VAL A 769 42.78 1.64 6.82
C VAL A 769 43.46 1.55 5.44
N ARG A 770 43.24 2.56 4.60
CA ARG A 770 43.96 2.71 3.33
C ARG A 770 45.35 3.34 3.52
N GLN A 771 45.52 4.30 4.43
CA GLN A 771 46.77 5.03 4.66
C GLN A 771 47.36 4.71 6.04
N ALA A 772 48.57 4.12 6.08
CA ALA A 772 49.27 3.83 7.33
C ALA A 772 49.59 5.08 8.17
N TYR A 773 49.66 6.26 7.54
CA TYR A 773 49.88 7.52 8.26
C TYR A 773 48.76 7.84 9.25
N PHE A 774 47.50 7.54 8.92
CA PHE A 774 46.37 7.78 9.83
C PHE A 774 46.44 6.90 11.09
N ILE A 775 46.98 5.68 10.99
CA ILE A 775 47.29 4.84 12.16
C ILE A 775 48.37 5.51 13.03
N LYS A 776 49.47 5.98 12.42
CA LYS A 776 50.56 6.65 13.15
C LYS A 776 50.07 7.90 13.88
N GLU A 777 49.16 8.65 13.27
CA GLU A 777 48.55 9.87 13.84
C GLU A 777 47.75 9.55 15.11
N VAL A 778 46.76 8.65 15.03
CA VAL A 778 45.87 8.29 16.16
C VAL A 778 46.62 7.58 17.30
N PHE A 779 47.63 6.75 16.99
CA PHE A 779 48.47 6.10 18.01
C PHE A 779 49.59 6.99 18.57
N GLY A 780 49.98 8.05 17.86
CA GLY A 780 50.89 9.06 18.36
C GLY A 780 50.23 10.00 19.38
N GLN A 781 48.90 10.11 19.33
CA GLN A 781 48.09 11.04 20.11
C GLN A 781 47.08 10.29 21.02
N GLU A 782 45.85 10.06 20.56
CA GLU A 782 44.74 9.57 21.39
C GLU A 782 45.01 8.19 22.01
N LEU A 783 45.54 7.24 21.24
CA LEU A 783 45.83 5.89 21.69
C LEU A 783 47.25 5.72 22.24
N ARG A 784 48.04 6.80 22.39
CA ARG A 784 49.42 6.73 22.90
C ARG A 784 49.50 6.08 24.28
N THR A 785 48.62 6.49 25.20
CA THR A 785 48.55 5.93 26.56
C THR A 785 47.87 4.57 26.57
N ALA A 786 46.93 4.29 25.65
CA ALA A 786 46.32 2.97 25.51
C ALA A 786 47.37 1.91 25.13
N ALA A 787 48.23 2.22 24.14
CA ALA A 787 49.30 1.33 23.66
C ALA A 787 50.40 1.00 24.69
N GLN A 788 50.40 1.66 25.86
CA GLN A 788 51.32 1.41 26.97
C GLN A 788 50.70 0.56 28.10
N ARG A 789 49.43 0.13 27.96
CA ARG A 789 48.72 -0.64 29.00
C ARG A 789 48.59 -2.11 28.62
N ASP A 790 48.69 -2.99 29.60
CA ASP A 790 48.53 -4.44 29.42
C ASP A 790 47.07 -4.86 29.17
N ASP A 791 46.09 -4.04 29.54
CA ASP A 791 44.65 -4.28 29.29
C ASP A 791 44.18 -3.86 27.88
N PHE A 792 45.07 -3.31 27.05
CA PHE A 792 44.77 -2.96 25.66
C PHE A 792 45.71 -3.65 24.67
N SER A 793 45.19 -4.05 23.51
CA SER A 793 46.01 -4.47 22.38
C SER A 793 45.35 -4.12 21.04
N ALA A 794 46.12 -4.04 19.95
CA ALA A 794 45.59 -3.69 18.64
C ALA A 794 46.32 -4.36 17.48
N ASP A 795 45.59 -4.92 16.52
CA ASP A 795 46.13 -5.49 15.28
C ASP A 795 45.71 -4.61 14.10
N LEU A 796 46.70 -4.11 13.34
CA LEU A 796 46.56 -2.92 12.50
C LEU A 796 46.86 -3.24 11.03
N PHE A 797 45.93 -2.94 10.11
CA PHE A 797 45.98 -3.42 8.72
C PHE A 797 45.92 -2.29 7.68
N CYS A 798 46.96 -2.14 6.86
CA CYS A 798 47.02 -1.17 5.77
C CYS A 798 46.75 -1.80 4.40
N THR A 799 45.75 -1.33 3.66
CA THR A 799 45.35 -1.92 2.36
C THR A 799 46.02 -1.28 1.15
N ARG A 800 46.70 -0.13 1.30
CA ARG A 800 47.50 0.48 0.23
C ARG A 800 48.97 0.23 0.56
N GLN A 801 49.67 -0.52 -0.28
CA GLN A 801 51.13 -0.45 -0.30
C GLN A 801 51.50 0.99 -0.70
N SER A 802 52.43 1.63 0.00
CA SER A 802 53.02 2.85 -0.57
C SER A 802 53.79 2.42 -1.82
N GLU A 803 53.83 3.28 -2.83
CA GLU A 803 54.95 3.20 -3.76
C GLU A 803 56.23 3.32 -2.92
N GLY A 804 57.20 2.43 -3.16
CA GLY A 804 58.47 2.50 -2.45
C GLY A 804 59.16 3.83 -2.72
N PRO A 805 60.04 4.31 -1.82
CA PRO A 805 60.85 5.48 -2.11
C PRO A 805 61.59 5.25 -3.43
N LYS A 806 61.53 6.21 -4.34
CA LYS A 806 62.38 6.18 -5.55
C LYS A 806 63.83 6.11 -5.09
N HIS A 807 64.61 5.21 -5.69
CA HIS A 807 66.02 5.03 -5.33
C HIS A 807 66.77 6.37 -5.33
N GLY A 808 67.35 6.72 -4.18
CA GLY A 808 68.25 7.87 -4.05
C GLY A 808 67.74 9.00 -3.15
N GLU A 809 67.45 8.72 -1.88
CA GLU A 809 67.62 9.69 -0.79
C GLU A 809 67.62 8.97 0.58
N GLU A 810 68.82 8.66 1.10
CA GLU A 810 68.99 8.28 2.50
C GLU A 810 68.94 9.54 3.37
N GLN A 811 67.74 9.96 3.77
CA GLN A 811 67.58 10.89 4.89
C GLN A 811 67.16 10.12 6.14
N GLN A 812 68.00 10.20 7.18
CA GLN A 812 67.76 9.58 8.48
C GLN A 812 66.45 10.11 9.09
N PRO A 813 65.51 9.26 9.51
CA PRO A 813 64.31 9.72 10.21
C PRO A 813 64.68 10.20 11.61
N ARG A 814 64.54 11.50 11.86
CA ARG A 814 64.56 12.07 13.22
C ARG A 814 63.20 11.83 13.88
N GLY A 815 63.21 11.17 15.04
CA GLY A 815 62.03 10.94 15.88
C GLY A 815 61.78 9.46 16.13
N GLU A 816 61.53 9.10 17.39
CA GLU A 816 61.30 7.73 17.84
C GLU A 816 60.04 7.13 17.18
N GLU A 817 60.20 6.27 16.18
CA GLU A 817 59.08 5.46 15.69
C GLU A 817 58.69 4.43 16.75
N ASN A 818 57.51 4.63 17.34
CA ASN A 818 56.86 3.71 18.30
C ASN A 818 57.07 2.24 17.93
N GLU A 819 57.88 1.53 18.73
CA GLU A 819 58.20 0.11 18.55
C GLU A 819 56.93 -0.77 18.52
N TYR A 820 55.95 -0.41 19.35
CA TYR A 820 54.60 -0.96 19.34
C TYR A 820 53.98 -1.00 17.94
N LEU A 821 54.02 0.11 17.19
CA LEU A 821 53.43 0.20 15.85
C LEU A 821 54.19 -0.65 14.82
N ARG A 822 55.52 -0.67 14.87
CA ARG A 822 56.35 -1.50 13.98
C ARG A 822 56.05 -2.99 14.16
N SER A 823 55.76 -3.44 15.38
CA SER A 823 55.47 -4.85 15.68
C SER A 823 54.07 -5.32 15.25
N ARG A 824 53.11 -4.40 15.07
CA ARG A 824 51.68 -4.73 14.89
C ARG A 824 51.03 -4.25 13.59
N LEU A 825 51.73 -3.43 12.80
CA LEU A 825 51.25 -2.98 11.49
C LEU A 825 51.51 -4.05 10.41
N GLN A 826 50.43 -4.49 9.77
CA GLN A 826 50.43 -5.48 8.70
C GLN A 826 49.89 -4.87 7.40
N TYR A 827 50.34 -5.36 6.25
CA TYR A 827 49.81 -4.95 4.94
C TYR A 827 48.89 -6.03 4.38
N GLY A 828 47.64 -5.69 4.09
CA GLY A 828 46.60 -6.63 3.67
C GLY A 828 45.22 -6.28 4.21
N ARG A 829 44.30 -7.26 4.20
CA ARG A 829 42.97 -7.15 4.82
C ARG A 829 42.92 -8.01 6.08
N PRO A 830 42.36 -7.50 7.20
CA PRO A 830 42.21 -8.26 8.44
C PRO A 830 41.26 -9.43 8.26
N ASP A 831 41.62 -10.60 8.76
CA ASP A 831 40.74 -11.75 8.78
C ASP A 831 39.70 -11.53 9.89
N ILE A 832 38.56 -10.92 9.57
CA ILE A 832 37.64 -10.36 10.59
C ILE A 832 36.97 -11.49 11.37
N ALA A 833 36.56 -12.52 10.63
CA ALA A 833 35.97 -13.68 11.25
C ALA A 833 36.96 -14.31 12.25
N ALA A 834 38.27 -14.26 11.99
CA ALA A 834 39.33 -14.82 12.84
C ALA A 834 39.28 -14.29 14.26
N ALA A 835 39.35 -12.96 14.35
CA ALA A 835 39.42 -12.25 15.60
C ALA A 835 38.20 -12.57 16.46
N ILE A 836 37.03 -12.70 15.81
CA ILE A 836 35.75 -12.94 16.48
C ILE A 836 35.72 -14.30 17.17
N ALA A 837 35.81 -15.44 16.47
CA ALA A 837 35.77 -16.72 17.19
C ALA A 837 37.07 -17.05 17.94
N LYS A 838 38.20 -16.36 17.68
CA LYS A 838 39.35 -16.37 18.59
C LYS A 838 39.01 -15.73 19.93
N ALA A 839 38.35 -14.56 19.91
CA ALA A 839 37.85 -13.89 21.11
C ALA A 839 36.76 -14.70 21.81
N ALA A 840 35.78 -15.24 21.06
CA ALA A 840 34.70 -16.05 21.61
C ALA A 840 35.20 -17.36 22.24
N THR A 841 36.10 -18.09 21.57
CA THR A 841 36.72 -19.31 22.13
C THR A 841 37.56 -19.02 23.36
N ARG A 842 38.19 -17.83 23.45
CA ARG A 842 38.86 -17.38 24.68
C ARG A 842 37.82 -17.14 25.76
N GLY A 843 36.78 -16.37 25.44
CA GLY A 843 35.66 -16.04 26.32
C GLY A 843 35.04 -17.26 27.00
N GLU A 844 34.64 -18.24 26.19
CA GLU A 844 34.06 -19.51 26.64
C GLU A 844 35.00 -20.30 27.56
N LYS A 845 36.30 -20.35 27.25
CA LYS A 845 37.30 -21.05 28.08
C LYS A 845 37.55 -20.38 29.42
N THR A 846 37.38 -19.06 29.52
CA THR A 846 37.56 -18.30 30.76
C THR A 846 36.24 -18.02 31.50
N GLY A 847 35.08 -18.42 30.95
CA GLY A 847 33.75 -18.13 31.52
C GLY A 847 33.38 -16.66 31.47
N THR A 848 34.02 -15.89 30.58
CA THR A 848 33.99 -14.43 30.51
C THR A 848 33.16 -13.95 29.33
N LYS A 849 32.34 -12.92 29.53
CA LYS A 849 31.53 -12.29 28.49
C LYS A 849 32.39 -11.49 27.51
N VAL A 850 32.03 -11.54 26.23
CA VAL A 850 32.76 -10.90 25.14
C VAL A 850 31.80 -10.03 24.33
N ALA A 851 32.10 -8.74 24.20
CA ALA A 851 31.40 -7.87 23.25
C ALA A 851 32.19 -7.75 21.94
N VAL A 852 31.48 -7.73 20.81
CA VAL A 852 32.06 -7.47 19.48
C VAL A 852 31.36 -6.25 18.88
N LEU A 853 32.06 -5.12 18.81
CA LEU A 853 31.55 -3.89 18.20
C LEU A 853 32.17 -3.68 16.82
N VAL A 854 31.35 -3.34 15.82
CA VAL A 854 31.77 -3.24 14.42
C VAL A 854 31.30 -1.94 13.77
N CYS A 855 32.22 -1.21 13.16
CA CYS A 855 31.93 -0.01 12.36
C CYS A 855 32.81 0.04 11.11
N GLY A 856 32.21 -0.10 9.93
CA GLY A 856 32.94 -0.11 8.67
C GLY A 856 32.03 -0.22 7.43
N PRO A 857 32.60 -0.54 6.25
CA PRO A 857 31.82 -0.79 5.04
C PRO A 857 30.80 -1.92 5.26
N PRO A 858 29.62 -1.91 4.59
CA PRO A 858 28.59 -2.93 4.80
C PRO A 858 29.10 -4.38 4.72
N ALA A 859 29.96 -4.70 3.75
CA ALA A 859 30.56 -6.04 3.62
C ALA A 859 31.40 -6.49 4.85
N MET A 860 32.02 -5.56 5.59
CA MET A 860 32.73 -5.84 6.84
C MET A 860 31.77 -6.06 8.00
N ALA A 861 30.70 -5.26 8.08
CA ALA A 861 29.64 -5.46 9.06
C ALA A 861 28.95 -6.80 8.84
N ASP A 862 28.66 -7.16 7.58
CA ASP A 862 28.13 -8.46 7.20
C ASP A 862 29.11 -9.59 7.57
N GLU A 863 30.39 -9.52 7.16
CA GLU A 863 31.41 -10.53 7.53
C GLU A 863 31.50 -10.75 9.06
N ALA A 864 31.43 -9.67 9.84
CA ALA A 864 31.50 -9.72 11.30
C ALA A 864 30.21 -10.21 11.95
N ARG A 865 29.03 -9.77 11.48
CA ARG A 865 27.72 -10.29 11.92
C ARG A 865 27.65 -11.78 11.65
N LEU A 866 28.10 -12.18 10.46
CA LEU A 866 28.21 -13.59 10.08
C LEU A 866 29.08 -14.36 11.08
N ALA A 867 30.23 -13.80 11.48
CA ALA A 867 31.22 -14.38 12.40
C ALA A 867 30.81 -14.41 13.90
N VAL A 868 30.08 -13.41 14.39
CA VAL A 868 29.56 -13.43 15.77
C VAL A 868 28.44 -14.46 15.90
N HIS A 869 27.53 -14.46 14.92
CA HIS A 869 26.58 -15.56 14.73
C HIS A 869 27.37 -16.88 14.76
N ARG A 870 28.41 -17.06 13.92
CA ARG A 870 29.26 -18.31 13.97
C ARG A 870 29.77 -18.71 15.32
N SER A 871 29.98 -17.78 16.23
CA SER A 871 30.51 -18.09 17.55
C SER A 871 29.41 -18.39 18.58
N LEU A 872 28.22 -17.80 18.40
CA LEU A 872 27.12 -17.78 19.36
C LEU A 872 26.49 -19.15 19.61
N LYS A 873 25.87 -19.78 18.60
CA LYS A 873 25.48 -21.20 18.76
C LYS A 873 26.72 -22.09 18.89
N HIS A 874 27.95 -21.67 18.53
CA HIS A 874 29.19 -22.45 18.80
C HIS A 874 29.49 -22.68 20.30
N GLY A 875 28.53 -22.40 21.18
CA GLY A 875 28.56 -22.62 22.62
C GLY A 875 28.96 -21.37 23.38
N CYS A 876 29.54 -20.38 22.69
CA CYS A 876 30.01 -19.13 23.25
C CYS A 876 28.84 -18.18 23.54
N HIS A 877 27.93 -18.60 24.42
CA HIS A 877 26.70 -17.87 24.77
C HIS A 877 26.96 -16.56 25.52
N GLY A 878 28.19 -16.32 25.98
CA GLY A 878 28.63 -15.04 26.53
C GLY A 878 29.02 -13.98 25.50
N LEU A 879 28.76 -14.19 24.21
CA LEU A 879 29.15 -13.28 23.12
C LEU A 879 27.99 -12.38 22.67
N GLU A 880 28.20 -11.06 22.61
CA GLU A 880 27.20 -10.10 22.10
C GLU A 880 27.74 -9.26 20.94
N TYR A 881 26.85 -8.91 19.99
CA TYR A 881 27.17 -8.16 18.77
C TYR A 881 26.60 -6.74 18.81
N PHE A 882 27.43 -5.75 18.48
CA PHE A 882 27.05 -4.35 18.35
C PHE A 882 27.46 -3.82 16.97
N GLU A 883 26.53 -3.23 16.22
CA GLU A 883 26.78 -2.70 14.87
C GLU A 883 26.52 -1.20 14.80
N GLU A 884 27.53 -0.44 14.38
CA GLU A 884 27.48 1.00 14.15
C GLU A 884 27.53 1.25 12.64
N SER A 885 26.37 1.22 11.96
CA SER A 885 26.29 1.31 10.49
C SER A 885 25.16 2.22 9.96
N PHE A 886 25.34 2.75 8.75
CA PHE A 886 24.39 3.62 8.05
C PHE A 886 24.25 3.22 6.55
N GLY A 887 23.41 2.21 6.23
CA GLY A 887 22.92 1.95 4.85
C GLY A 887 23.02 0.49 4.32
N CYS A 888 22.16 0.12 3.37
CA CYS A 888 21.97 -1.25 2.85
C CYS A 888 21.91 -1.35 1.30
N VAL A 889 22.41 -2.44 0.68
CA VAL A 889 22.35 -2.77 -0.76
C VAL A 889 22.35 -4.30 -0.99
N ILE A 890 21.62 -4.81 -2.00
CA ILE A 890 21.70 -6.19 -2.54
C ILE A 890 22.10 -6.16 -4.03
N ALA A 891 22.89 -7.13 -4.49
CA ALA A 891 23.30 -7.29 -5.90
C ALA A 891 22.40 -8.30 -6.66
N SER A 892 22.19 -8.11 -7.97
CA SER A 892 21.22 -8.88 -8.78
C SER A 892 21.70 -9.23 -10.20
N ILE A 893 21.21 -10.36 -10.73
CA ILE A 893 21.37 -10.86 -12.11
C ILE A 893 21.09 -9.80 -13.19
N ILE A 894 20.31 -8.78 -12.87
CA ILE A 894 19.98 -7.70 -13.80
C ILE A 894 21.21 -6.91 -14.29
N THR A 895 22.33 -6.97 -13.55
CA THR A 895 23.61 -6.38 -13.98
C THR A 895 24.19 -7.04 -15.23
N THR A 896 23.78 -8.28 -15.56
CA THR A 896 24.15 -8.98 -16.80
C THR A 896 23.57 -8.33 -18.05
N PHE A 897 22.46 -7.59 -17.95
CA PHE A 897 21.70 -7.04 -19.09
C PHE A 897 21.79 -5.50 -19.13
N PRO A 898 22.69 -4.91 -19.95
CA PRO A 898 22.93 -3.46 -19.94
C PRO A 898 21.70 -2.62 -20.32
N TRP A 899 20.76 -3.19 -21.08
CA TRP A 899 19.52 -2.53 -21.52
C TRP A 899 18.37 -2.62 -20.50
N ALA A 900 18.49 -3.44 -19.45
CA ALA A 900 17.50 -3.57 -18.39
C ALA A 900 17.87 -2.72 -17.15
N ASP A 901 16.89 -2.48 -16.28
CA ASP A 901 17.15 -1.81 -14.98
C ASP A 901 16.33 -2.30 -13.77
N LEU A 902 15.16 -2.93 -13.96
CA LEU A 902 14.35 -3.53 -12.89
C LEU A 902 13.69 -4.86 -13.30
N ASN A 903 13.16 -5.59 -12.31
CA ASN A 903 12.15 -6.65 -12.48
C ASN A 903 12.59 -7.91 -13.26
N ALA A 904 13.73 -8.52 -12.94
CA ALA A 904 14.06 -9.87 -13.42
C ALA A 904 13.20 -10.93 -12.70
N TRP A 905 12.01 -11.21 -13.23
CA TRP A 905 11.01 -12.10 -12.63
C TRP A 905 10.99 -13.49 -13.30
N ALA A 906 10.18 -14.43 -12.79
CA ALA A 906 9.74 -15.70 -13.42
C ALA A 906 10.59 -16.26 -14.59
N GLY A 907 11.88 -16.55 -14.36
CA GLY A 907 12.77 -16.98 -15.44
C GLY A 907 12.80 -18.49 -15.64
N GLN A 908 12.76 -18.96 -16.89
CA GLN A 908 13.02 -20.38 -17.22
C GLN A 908 14.40 -20.57 -17.86
N ILE A 909 15.08 -21.64 -17.43
CA ILE A 909 16.32 -22.14 -18.05
C ILE A 909 15.99 -23.37 -18.92
N ILE A 910 16.58 -23.44 -20.11
CA ILE A 910 16.53 -24.62 -20.99
C ILE A 910 17.89 -24.87 -21.65
N ALA A 911 18.23 -26.14 -21.85
CA ALA A 911 19.48 -26.54 -22.51
C ALA A 911 19.27 -26.82 -24.01
N ARG A 912 20.18 -26.35 -24.85
CA ARG A 912 20.27 -26.71 -26.28
C ARG A 912 21.70 -26.48 -26.78
N ASN A 913 22.15 -27.22 -27.80
CA ASN A 913 23.44 -27.00 -28.49
C ASN A 913 24.65 -26.92 -27.52
N ASN A 914 24.66 -27.77 -26.48
CA ASN A 914 25.65 -27.77 -25.39
C ASN A 914 25.77 -26.43 -24.62
N LYS A 915 24.70 -25.63 -24.59
CA LYS A 915 24.57 -24.39 -23.84
C LYS A 915 23.28 -24.37 -23.04
N SER A 916 23.26 -23.54 -22.01
CA SER A 916 22.07 -23.20 -21.24
C SER A 916 21.59 -21.80 -21.62
N TYR A 917 20.29 -21.64 -21.81
CA TYR A 917 19.64 -20.39 -22.16
C TYR A 917 18.62 -20.05 -21.08
N MET A 918 18.70 -18.85 -20.52
CA MET A 918 17.83 -18.36 -19.46
C MET A 918 16.99 -17.21 -20.00
N TYR A 919 15.68 -17.42 -20.11
CA TYR A 919 14.72 -16.42 -20.56
C TYR A 919 14.16 -15.70 -19.34
N LEU A 920 14.22 -14.37 -19.35
CA LEU A 920 13.83 -13.52 -18.22
C LEU A 920 12.98 -12.34 -18.74
N PRO A 921 11.76 -12.15 -18.24
CA PRO A 921 11.07 -10.89 -18.38
C PRO A 921 11.78 -9.86 -17.48
N MET A 922 12.12 -8.71 -18.06
CA MET A 922 12.78 -7.60 -17.38
C MET A 922 12.24 -6.28 -17.88
N ARG A 923 12.29 -5.24 -17.04
CA ARG A 923 11.97 -3.89 -17.50
C ARG A 923 13.14 -3.32 -18.30
N ARG A 924 12.90 -2.99 -19.57
CA ARG A 924 13.85 -2.21 -20.38
C ARG A 924 14.02 -0.82 -19.75
N ARG A 925 15.23 -0.26 -19.78
CA ARG A 925 15.54 1.10 -19.30
C ARG A 925 14.56 2.13 -19.89
N GLY A 926 13.71 2.68 -19.03
CA GLY A 926 12.69 3.66 -19.39
C GLY A 926 11.55 3.14 -20.28
N GLY A 927 11.37 1.82 -20.39
CA GLY A 927 10.35 1.19 -21.23
C GLY A 927 9.52 0.12 -20.51
N ASN A 928 8.78 -0.64 -21.30
CA ASN A 928 7.90 -1.73 -20.84
C ASN A 928 8.70 -2.98 -20.40
N MET A 929 7.99 -3.98 -19.87
CA MET A 929 8.51 -5.34 -19.73
C MET A 929 8.87 -5.91 -21.10
N ALA A 930 9.98 -6.63 -21.15
CA ALA A 930 10.49 -7.26 -22.36
C ALA A 930 11.24 -8.55 -21.97
N ILE A 931 11.18 -9.58 -22.80
CA ILE A 931 11.87 -10.84 -22.53
C ILE A 931 13.30 -10.72 -23.06
N GLY A 932 14.27 -10.85 -22.15
CA GLY A 932 15.69 -11.04 -22.45
C GLY A 932 16.07 -12.51 -22.45
N VAL A 933 17.22 -12.83 -23.05
CA VAL A 933 17.83 -14.16 -22.97
C VAL A 933 19.31 -14.04 -22.61
N ALA A 934 19.72 -14.71 -21.52
CA ALA A 934 21.12 -14.93 -21.20
C ALA A 934 21.56 -16.31 -21.67
N VAL A 935 22.84 -16.44 -22.00
CA VAL A 935 23.48 -17.70 -22.39
C VAL A 935 24.65 -18.01 -21.47
N ALA A 936 24.83 -19.29 -21.16
CA ALA A 936 25.95 -19.84 -20.41
C ALA A 936 26.33 -21.23 -20.93
N ASN A 937 27.55 -21.69 -20.62
CA ASN A 937 27.97 -23.06 -20.90
C ASN A 937 27.56 -24.06 -19.80
N SER A 938 26.98 -23.58 -18.70
CA SER A 938 26.46 -24.35 -17.57
C SER A 938 25.17 -23.71 -17.07
N ILE A 939 24.26 -24.52 -16.49
CA ILE A 939 23.05 -24.05 -15.81
C ILE A 939 23.33 -23.15 -14.59
N THR A 940 24.56 -23.21 -14.05
CA THR A 940 25.03 -22.36 -12.95
C THR A 940 25.66 -21.04 -13.43
N GLY A 941 25.72 -20.79 -14.74
CA GLY A 941 26.40 -19.63 -15.31
C GLY A 941 27.91 -19.86 -15.55
N PRO A 942 28.74 -18.79 -15.56
CA PRO A 942 28.35 -17.39 -15.47
C PRO A 942 27.48 -16.97 -16.68
N TRP A 943 26.42 -16.23 -16.40
CA TRP A 943 25.45 -15.79 -17.39
C TRP A 943 25.91 -14.53 -18.12
N LYS A 944 25.74 -14.51 -19.44
CA LYS A 944 25.98 -13.34 -20.30
C LYS A 944 24.72 -13.00 -21.08
N ASP A 945 24.38 -11.73 -21.22
CA ASP A 945 23.36 -11.29 -22.17
C ASP A 945 23.76 -11.77 -23.57
N ALA A 946 22.88 -12.54 -24.20
CA ALA A 946 23.21 -13.22 -25.46
C ALA A 946 23.02 -12.33 -26.70
N ILE A 947 22.37 -11.17 -26.56
CA ILE A 947 21.98 -10.30 -27.69
C ILE A 947 22.40 -8.84 -27.47
N GLY A 948 22.48 -8.36 -26.23
CA GLY A 948 22.72 -6.95 -25.89
C GLY A 948 21.48 -6.06 -25.98
N LYS A 949 20.30 -6.66 -26.21
CA LYS A 949 18.98 -6.03 -26.30
C LYS A 949 17.90 -7.08 -25.96
N PRO A 950 16.62 -6.70 -25.78
CA PRO A 950 15.55 -7.69 -25.62
C PRO A 950 15.45 -8.65 -26.80
N LEU A 951 15.05 -9.89 -26.51
CA LEU A 951 14.62 -10.87 -27.51
C LEU A 951 13.20 -10.53 -28.00
N LEU A 952 12.30 -10.13 -27.09
CA LEU A 952 10.93 -9.70 -27.40
C LEU A 952 10.57 -8.43 -26.62
N GLU A 953 10.26 -7.34 -27.32
CA GLU A 953 9.66 -6.12 -26.74
C GLU A 953 8.13 -6.22 -26.74
N ASN A 954 7.61 -7.20 -26.00
CA ASN A 954 6.19 -7.59 -26.02
C ASN A 954 5.31 -6.96 -24.93
N GLY A 955 5.89 -6.36 -23.88
CA GLY A 955 5.10 -5.89 -22.74
C GLY A 955 4.40 -7.01 -21.98
N ARG A 956 5.04 -8.20 -21.90
CA ARG A 956 4.52 -9.42 -21.26
C ARG A 956 5.58 -10.05 -20.36
N ILE A 957 5.16 -11.00 -19.53
CA ILE A 957 5.99 -11.66 -18.51
C ILE A 957 5.94 -13.19 -18.66
N ASP A 958 6.51 -13.88 -17.68
CA ASP A 958 6.46 -15.34 -17.47
C ASP A 958 6.78 -16.18 -18.72
N PRO A 959 8.02 -16.06 -19.24
CA PRO A 959 8.48 -16.87 -20.36
C PRO A 959 8.56 -18.35 -19.99
N THR A 960 7.93 -19.20 -20.80
CA THR A 960 8.17 -20.65 -20.76
C THR A 960 8.60 -21.18 -22.12
N VAL A 961 9.58 -22.09 -22.14
CA VAL A 961 10.21 -22.58 -23.37
C VAL A 961 10.22 -24.09 -23.41
N TRP A 962 9.84 -24.64 -24.55
CA TRP A 962 9.95 -26.08 -24.85
C TRP A 962 10.55 -26.32 -26.23
N ILE A 963 11.31 -27.40 -26.36
CA ILE A 963 11.87 -27.88 -27.63
C ILE A 963 11.10 -29.14 -28.00
N ASP A 964 10.33 -29.07 -29.08
CA ASP A 964 9.52 -30.17 -29.58
C ASP A 964 10.38 -31.29 -30.21
N ASP A 965 9.82 -32.50 -30.38
CA ASP A 965 10.58 -33.69 -30.81
C ASP A 965 11.19 -33.53 -32.22
N ASN A 966 10.62 -32.65 -33.05
CA ASN A 966 11.14 -32.26 -34.36
C ASN A 966 12.29 -31.22 -34.30
N GLY A 967 12.69 -30.80 -33.10
CA GLY A 967 13.71 -29.79 -32.85
C GLY A 967 13.23 -28.32 -32.93
N GLN A 968 11.95 -28.06 -33.19
CA GLN A 968 11.41 -26.70 -33.18
C GLN A 968 11.23 -26.24 -31.72
N ALA A 969 11.83 -25.09 -31.39
CA ALA A 969 11.65 -24.46 -30.09
C ALA A 969 10.51 -23.44 -30.10
N TYR A 970 9.73 -23.40 -29.03
CA TYR A 970 8.63 -22.46 -28.84
C TYR A 970 8.85 -21.70 -27.54
N LEU A 971 8.75 -20.37 -27.60
CA LEU A 971 8.74 -19.48 -26.43
C LEU A 971 7.32 -18.97 -26.24
N TYR A 972 6.70 -19.39 -25.16
CA TYR A 972 5.42 -18.93 -24.64
C TYR A 972 5.64 -17.81 -23.61
N PHE A 973 4.65 -16.93 -23.43
CA PHE A 973 4.65 -15.85 -22.45
C PHE A 973 3.24 -15.31 -22.20
N ALA A 974 3.03 -14.62 -21.08
CA ALA A 974 1.69 -14.30 -20.58
C ALA A 974 1.53 -12.92 -19.90
N ASN A 975 0.30 -12.71 -19.40
CA ASN A 975 -0.22 -11.59 -18.61
C ASN A 975 -0.17 -10.19 -19.27
N PRO A 976 -1.31 -9.64 -19.75
CA PRO A 976 -2.62 -10.31 -19.95
C PRO A 976 -2.63 -11.14 -21.23
N GLY A 977 -3.34 -12.27 -21.20
CA GLY A 977 -3.49 -13.23 -22.30
C GLY A 977 -2.28 -14.16 -22.47
N LEU A 978 -2.43 -15.19 -23.32
CA LEU A 978 -1.40 -16.20 -23.60
C LEU A 978 -0.89 -16.10 -25.04
N PHE A 979 0.42 -16.14 -25.23
CA PHE A 979 1.06 -16.00 -26.54
C PHE A 979 2.21 -17.00 -26.71
N TYR A 980 2.56 -17.29 -27.97
CA TYR A 980 3.81 -17.98 -28.31
C TYR A 980 4.49 -17.42 -29.56
N VAL A 981 5.78 -17.73 -29.71
CA VAL A 981 6.55 -17.51 -30.94
C VAL A 981 7.51 -18.68 -31.18
N LYS A 982 7.83 -18.95 -32.45
CA LYS A 982 8.84 -19.96 -32.83
C LYS A 982 10.23 -19.36 -32.67
N LEU A 983 11.04 -19.96 -31.80
CA LEU A 983 12.46 -19.64 -31.69
C LEU A 983 13.24 -20.29 -32.84
N ASN A 984 14.28 -19.62 -33.31
CA ASN A 984 15.22 -20.20 -34.27
C ASN A 984 16.15 -21.22 -33.57
N PRO A 985 16.85 -22.10 -34.31
CA PRO A 985 17.73 -23.10 -33.72
C PRO A 985 18.88 -22.55 -32.86
N ASP A 986 19.18 -21.25 -32.95
CA ASP A 986 20.18 -20.54 -32.16
C ASP A 986 19.73 -20.21 -30.71
N MET A 987 18.42 -20.30 -30.44
CA MET A 987 17.73 -19.94 -29.19
C MET A 987 17.80 -18.44 -28.81
N ILE A 988 18.37 -17.59 -29.66
CA ILE A 988 18.60 -16.15 -29.41
C ILE A 988 17.97 -15.26 -30.49
N SER A 989 17.27 -15.85 -31.45
CA SER A 989 16.39 -15.15 -32.37
C SER A 989 15.09 -15.95 -32.57
N HIS A 990 14.09 -15.32 -33.17
CA HIS A 990 12.79 -15.93 -33.47
C HIS A 990 12.40 -15.70 -34.93
N SER A 991 11.45 -16.47 -35.44
CA SER A 991 10.90 -16.29 -36.79
C SER A 991 9.39 -16.51 -36.82
N GLY A 992 8.73 -15.89 -37.80
CA GLY A 992 7.27 -15.78 -37.84
C GLY A 992 6.72 -14.70 -36.90
N SER A 993 5.41 -14.52 -36.95
CA SER A 993 4.67 -13.62 -36.04
C SER A 993 4.53 -14.23 -34.64
N ILE A 994 4.38 -13.36 -33.65
CA ILE A 994 3.84 -13.75 -32.34
C ILE A 994 2.37 -14.18 -32.57
N VAL A 995 1.98 -15.31 -32.01
CA VAL A 995 0.63 -15.86 -32.10
C VAL A 995 -0.02 -15.79 -30.72
N GLN A 996 -1.19 -15.17 -30.64
CA GLN A 996 -2.05 -15.25 -29.45
C GLN A 996 -2.79 -16.58 -29.45
N VAL A 997 -2.79 -17.28 -28.32
CA VAL A 997 -3.60 -18.49 -28.13
C VAL A 997 -5.03 -18.07 -27.81
N PRO A 998 -6.05 -18.58 -28.53
CA PRO A 998 -7.44 -18.34 -28.18
C PRO A 998 -7.79 -18.93 -26.82
N THR A 999 -8.10 -18.05 -25.87
CA THR A 999 -8.69 -18.42 -24.58
C THR A 999 -10.20 -18.61 -24.73
N SER A 1000 -10.74 -19.65 -24.09
CA SER A 1000 -12.17 -19.96 -24.08
C SER A 1000 -12.49 -20.84 -22.88
N VAL A 1001 -13.77 -20.93 -22.51
CA VAL A 1001 -14.23 -21.82 -21.43
C VAL A 1001 -13.89 -23.29 -21.70
N ALA A 1002 -13.86 -23.72 -22.97
CA ALA A 1002 -13.46 -25.09 -23.34
C ALA A 1002 -11.95 -25.33 -23.19
N SER A 1003 -11.12 -24.31 -23.45
CA SER A 1003 -9.66 -24.42 -23.40
C SER A 1003 -9.05 -24.13 -22.03
N PHE A 1004 -9.70 -23.32 -21.19
CA PHE A 1004 -9.17 -22.87 -19.89
C PHE A 1004 -10.20 -22.86 -18.75
N GLY A 1005 -11.40 -23.41 -18.94
CA GLY A 1005 -12.47 -23.39 -17.93
C GLY A 1005 -13.12 -22.01 -17.79
N SER A 1006 -14.25 -21.94 -17.09
CA SER A 1006 -14.86 -20.66 -16.71
C SER A 1006 -14.25 -20.16 -15.40
N GLY A 1007 -13.91 -18.87 -15.34
CA GLY A 1007 -13.19 -18.27 -14.21
C GLY A 1007 -13.42 -16.77 -14.10
N ARG A 1008 -12.54 -16.11 -13.33
CA ARG A 1008 -12.66 -14.69 -12.96
C ARG A 1008 -11.86 -13.72 -13.84
N GLU A 1009 -11.16 -14.23 -14.84
CA GLU A 1009 -10.31 -13.40 -15.70
C GLU A 1009 -11.17 -12.60 -16.71
N PRO A 1010 -10.70 -11.46 -17.27
CA PRO A 1010 -11.52 -10.58 -18.09
C PRO A 1010 -12.11 -11.19 -19.37
N ASP A 1011 -11.59 -12.34 -19.82
CA ASP A 1011 -12.11 -13.11 -20.96
C ASP A 1011 -13.14 -14.19 -20.55
N GLY A 1012 -13.56 -14.20 -19.28
CA GLY A 1012 -14.47 -15.19 -18.69
C GLY A 1012 -13.82 -16.55 -18.40
N THR A 1013 -12.50 -16.67 -18.63
CA THR A 1013 -11.76 -17.92 -18.38
C THR A 1013 -11.02 -17.89 -17.04
N THR A 1014 -10.22 -18.92 -16.77
CA THR A 1014 -9.39 -18.99 -15.56
C THR A 1014 -7.92 -18.61 -15.81
N PHE A 1015 -7.49 -18.32 -17.05
CA PHE A 1015 -6.05 -18.15 -17.35
C PHE A 1015 -5.53 -16.77 -16.96
N ALA A 1016 -4.67 -16.68 -15.93
CA ALA A 1016 -4.07 -15.42 -15.48
C ALA A 1016 -2.62 -15.26 -15.99
N GLU A 1017 -1.69 -16.03 -15.43
CA GLU A 1017 -0.26 -15.89 -15.67
C GLU A 1017 0.52 -17.21 -15.46
N GLY A 1018 1.85 -17.14 -15.39
CA GLY A 1018 2.72 -18.28 -15.07
C GLY A 1018 2.53 -19.53 -15.94
N PRO A 1019 2.47 -19.46 -17.28
CA PRO A 1019 2.36 -20.64 -18.12
C PRO A 1019 3.58 -21.54 -17.94
N TRP A 1020 3.34 -22.85 -17.87
CA TRP A 1020 4.36 -23.89 -17.91
C TRP A 1020 3.99 -24.91 -18.97
N ILE A 1021 4.74 -24.92 -20.08
CA ILE A 1021 4.51 -25.82 -21.22
C ILE A 1021 5.52 -26.98 -21.19
N TYR A 1022 5.02 -28.21 -21.23
CA TYR A 1022 5.86 -29.40 -21.44
C TYR A 1022 5.10 -30.50 -22.19
N LYS A 1023 5.84 -31.48 -22.71
CA LYS A 1023 5.29 -32.67 -23.37
C LYS A 1023 5.56 -33.91 -22.53
N ARG A 1024 4.58 -34.81 -22.46
CA ARG A 1024 4.72 -36.15 -21.87
C ARG A 1024 3.98 -37.16 -22.72
N ASN A 1025 4.67 -38.21 -23.16
CA ASN A 1025 4.20 -39.13 -24.19
C ASN A 1025 3.73 -38.35 -25.44
N ASN A 1026 2.54 -38.64 -25.97
CA ASN A 1026 1.98 -37.97 -27.14
C ASN A 1026 1.08 -36.76 -26.79
N MET A 1027 1.19 -36.20 -25.57
CA MET A 1027 0.31 -35.15 -25.08
C MET A 1027 1.12 -33.96 -24.54
N TYR A 1028 0.69 -32.75 -24.88
CA TYR A 1028 1.23 -31.50 -24.33
C TYR A 1028 0.36 -31.04 -23.17
N TYR A 1029 0.99 -30.51 -22.13
CA TYR A 1029 0.36 -30.02 -20.93
C TYR A 1029 0.75 -28.56 -20.75
N LEU A 1030 -0.25 -27.71 -20.59
CA LEU A 1030 -0.12 -26.32 -20.25
C LEU A 1030 -0.69 -26.13 -18.84
N VAL A 1031 0.20 -25.97 -17.87
CA VAL A 1031 -0.15 -25.71 -16.46
C VAL A 1031 0.04 -24.22 -16.21
N TYR A 1032 -0.84 -23.57 -15.45
CA TYR A 1032 -0.84 -22.11 -15.32
C TYR A 1032 -1.42 -21.62 -13.99
N ALA A 1033 -1.06 -20.41 -13.60
CA ALA A 1033 -1.67 -19.70 -12.48
C ALA A 1033 -3.00 -19.08 -12.89
N ALA A 1034 -4.00 -19.16 -12.02
CA ALA A 1034 -5.39 -18.93 -12.37
C ALA A 1034 -6.18 -18.13 -11.31
N ASN A 1035 -7.16 -17.37 -11.79
CA ASN A 1035 -8.11 -16.60 -10.98
C ASN A 1035 -7.45 -15.62 -10.00
N CYS A 1036 -6.67 -14.64 -10.50
CA CYS A 1036 -6.03 -13.64 -9.64
C CYS A 1036 -7.10 -12.86 -8.81
N CYS A 1037 -6.83 -12.43 -7.58
CA CYS A 1037 -5.57 -12.54 -6.84
C CYS A 1037 -5.75 -13.29 -5.53
N SER A 1038 -5.97 -14.59 -5.67
CA SER A 1038 -5.71 -15.63 -4.67
C SER A 1038 -5.54 -16.92 -5.47
N GLU A 1039 -4.40 -17.03 -6.15
CA GLU A 1039 -4.26 -17.90 -7.32
C GLU A 1039 -4.33 -19.39 -6.99
N ASP A 1040 -5.13 -20.12 -7.77
CA ASP A 1040 -5.06 -21.57 -7.87
C ASP A 1040 -4.23 -21.98 -9.10
N ILE A 1041 -3.72 -23.21 -9.11
CA ILE A 1041 -3.02 -23.77 -10.27
C ILE A 1041 -3.97 -24.67 -11.02
N ARG A 1042 -4.10 -24.43 -12.32
CA ARG A 1042 -4.97 -25.17 -13.24
C ARG A 1042 -4.17 -25.69 -14.43
N TYR A 1043 -4.77 -26.59 -15.22
CA TYR A 1043 -4.12 -27.11 -16.41
C TYR A 1043 -5.08 -27.49 -17.53
N SER A 1044 -4.50 -27.49 -18.73
CA SER A 1044 -5.13 -27.91 -19.98
C SER A 1044 -4.17 -28.82 -20.74
N THR A 1045 -4.70 -29.72 -21.58
CA THR A 1045 -3.91 -30.58 -22.46
C THR A 1045 -4.18 -30.32 -23.93
N GLY A 1046 -3.26 -30.70 -24.80
CA GLY A 1046 -3.40 -30.53 -26.24
C GLY A 1046 -2.66 -31.60 -27.04
N PRO A 1047 -3.11 -31.91 -28.28
CA PRO A 1047 -2.46 -32.86 -29.17
C PRO A 1047 -1.21 -32.30 -29.87
N SER A 1048 -1.02 -30.98 -29.84
CA SER A 1048 0.17 -30.29 -30.34
C SER A 1048 0.62 -29.19 -29.38
N ILE A 1049 1.87 -28.74 -29.51
CA ILE A 1049 2.42 -27.61 -28.73
C ILE A 1049 1.71 -26.28 -28.98
N THR A 1050 0.86 -26.18 -30.00
CA THR A 1050 0.03 -25.00 -30.31
C THR A 1050 -1.47 -25.25 -30.04
N GLY A 1051 -1.81 -26.31 -29.31
CA GLY A 1051 -3.19 -26.72 -29.03
C GLY A 1051 -3.83 -27.55 -30.17
N PRO A 1052 -5.17 -27.53 -30.32
CA PRO A 1052 -6.13 -26.86 -29.44
C PRO A 1052 -6.03 -27.37 -28.00
N TRP A 1053 -6.27 -26.48 -27.04
CA TRP A 1053 -6.22 -26.78 -25.62
C TRP A 1053 -7.59 -27.25 -25.11
N THR A 1054 -7.58 -28.25 -24.22
CA THR A 1054 -8.76 -28.80 -23.54
C THR A 1054 -8.55 -28.67 -22.03
N TYR A 1055 -9.49 -28.05 -21.32
CA TYR A 1055 -9.39 -27.83 -19.87
C TYR A 1055 -9.60 -29.12 -19.05
N HIS A 1056 -8.82 -29.30 -17.97
CA HIS A 1056 -8.89 -30.50 -17.11
C HIS A 1056 -9.02 -30.25 -15.60
N GLY A 1057 -9.17 -29.00 -15.15
CA GLY A 1057 -9.47 -28.71 -13.74
C GLY A 1057 -8.33 -28.07 -12.95
N ILE A 1058 -8.38 -28.26 -11.63
CA ILE A 1058 -7.45 -27.70 -10.63
C ILE A 1058 -6.37 -28.74 -10.32
N VAL A 1059 -5.10 -28.33 -10.42
CA VAL A 1059 -3.92 -29.08 -9.95
C VAL A 1059 -3.68 -28.79 -8.47
N MET A 1060 -3.78 -27.54 -8.03
CA MET A 1060 -3.55 -27.16 -6.63
C MET A 1060 -4.40 -25.94 -6.27
N ALA A 1061 -5.13 -26.02 -5.16
CA ALA A 1061 -5.98 -24.92 -4.68
C ALA A 1061 -5.15 -23.80 -4.00
N SER A 1062 -5.72 -22.59 -3.95
CA SER A 1062 -5.14 -21.40 -3.30
C SER A 1062 -4.88 -21.66 -1.81
N ALA A 1063 -3.62 -21.56 -1.38
CA ALA A 1063 -3.20 -21.84 0.00
C ALA A 1063 -1.82 -21.22 0.32
N GLY A 1064 -1.38 -21.35 1.58
CA GLY A 1064 0.03 -21.20 1.94
C GLY A 1064 0.58 -19.77 2.05
N ASN A 1065 -0.21 -18.79 2.53
CA ASN A 1065 0.24 -17.41 2.82
C ASN A 1065 0.87 -16.66 1.63
N SER A 1066 0.54 -17.04 0.39
CA SER A 1066 0.86 -16.29 -0.83
C SER A 1066 -0.41 -16.04 -1.63
N PHE A 1067 -0.57 -14.84 -2.20
CA PHE A 1067 -1.74 -14.52 -3.03
C PHE A 1067 -1.50 -14.79 -4.53
N THR A 1068 -0.24 -14.96 -4.94
CA THR A 1068 0.14 -15.51 -6.25
C THR A 1068 0.72 -16.91 -6.11
N ASN A 1069 0.75 -17.67 -7.20
CA ASN A 1069 1.39 -18.98 -7.32
C ASN A 1069 2.05 -19.11 -8.70
N HIS A 1070 2.99 -20.04 -8.89
CA HIS A 1070 3.60 -20.26 -10.21
C HIS A 1070 3.98 -21.75 -10.38
N PRO A 1071 3.47 -22.45 -11.39
CA PRO A 1071 3.73 -23.88 -11.56
C PRO A 1071 5.06 -24.16 -12.26
N ALA A 1072 5.65 -25.31 -11.98
CA ALA A 1072 6.53 -26.01 -12.91
C ALA A 1072 6.44 -27.53 -12.72
N ILE A 1073 6.34 -28.29 -13.82
CA ILE A 1073 6.36 -29.76 -13.81
C ILE A 1073 7.61 -30.29 -14.53
N ILE A 1074 8.29 -31.24 -13.87
CA ILE A 1074 9.39 -32.00 -14.48
C ILE A 1074 9.24 -33.50 -14.22
N ASP A 1075 9.59 -34.31 -15.22
CA ASP A 1075 9.83 -35.74 -15.06
C ASP A 1075 11.33 -35.98 -14.80
N PHE A 1076 11.67 -36.58 -13.66
CA PHE A 1076 13.06 -36.83 -13.26
C PHE A 1076 13.21 -38.20 -12.59
N LYS A 1077 14.20 -38.99 -13.05
CA LYS A 1077 14.49 -40.36 -12.58
C LYS A 1077 13.24 -41.27 -12.48
N GLY A 1078 12.34 -41.16 -13.46
CA GLY A 1078 11.13 -42.00 -13.55
C GLY A 1078 9.99 -41.61 -12.62
N LYS A 1079 10.03 -40.43 -11.99
CA LYS A 1079 8.91 -39.84 -11.24
C LYS A 1079 8.63 -38.41 -11.70
N SER A 1080 7.45 -37.91 -11.35
CA SER A 1080 6.95 -36.60 -11.76
C SER A 1080 6.87 -35.67 -10.54
N TYR A 1081 7.30 -34.43 -10.72
CA TYR A 1081 7.40 -33.43 -9.65
C TYR A 1081 6.65 -32.17 -10.04
N PHE A 1082 5.89 -31.64 -9.10
CA PHE A 1082 5.17 -30.39 -9.21
C PHE A 1082 5.80 -29.36 -8.26
N PHE A 1083 6.50 -28.39 -8.84
CA PHE A 1083 7.09 -27.24 -8.15
C PHE A 1083 6.11 -26.07 -8.14
N TYR A 1084 6.12 -25.32 -7.04
CA TYR A 1084 5.27 -24.16 -6.79
C TYR A 1084 5.92 -23.22 -5.76
N HIS A 1085 5.28 -22.09 -5.43
CA HIS A 1085 5.72 -21.23 -4.33
C HIS A 1085 4.64 -20.99 -3.28
N ASN A 1086 5.07 -20.69 -2.05
CA ASN A 1086 4.21 -20.31 -0.93
C ASN A 1086 4.93 -19.29 -0.02
N GLY A 1087 4.36 -18.94 1.14
CA GLY A 1087 4.94 -18.07 2.16
C GLY A 1087 5.29 -18.80 3.46
N ALA A 1088 5.75 -20.06 3.40
CA ALA A 1088 5.87 -20.93 4.59
C ALA A 1088 7.14 -20.73 5.45
N LEU A 1089 8.23 -20.18 4.90
CA LEU A 1089 9.44 -19.89 5.69
C LEU A 1089 9.23 -18.68 6.63
N PRO A 1090 10.03 -18.55 7.72
CA PRO A 1090 9.93 -17.41 8.63
C PRO A 1090 10.03 -16.05 7.92
N GLY A 1091 9.07 -15.16 8.17
CA GLY A 1091 8.95 -13.88 7.45
C GLY A 1091 8.31 -13.97 6.05
N GLY A 1092 7.75 -15.13 5.69
CA GLY A 1092 7.10 -15.38 4.41
C GLY A 1092 5.77 -14.64 4.23
N SER A 1093 5.46 -14.28 2.98
CA SER A 1093 4.25 -13.56 2.57
C SER A 1093 4.04 -13.66 1.05
N GLY A 1094 2.98 -13.04 0.51
CA GLY A 1094 2.80 -12.87 -0.93
C GLY A 1094 3.95 -12.18 -1.67
N TYR A 1095 4.77 -11.38 -0.97
CA TYR A 1095 5.95 -10.73 -1.55
C TYR A 1095 7.28 -11.42 -1.17
N THR A 1096 7.30 -12.21 -0.08
CA THR A 1096 8.46 -12.97 0.41
C THR A 1096 8.18 -14.47 0.31
N ARG A 1097 8.49 -15.04 -0.86
CA ARG A 1097 8.05 -16.39 -1.27
C ARG A 1097 9.14 -17.45 -1.09
N SER A 1098 8.70 -18.69 -0.84
CA SER A 1098 9.49 -19.90 -0.64
C SER A 1098 9.13 -20.92 -1.73
N ILE A 1099 10.12 -21.61 -2.31
CA ILE A 1099 9.89 -22.66 -3.31
C ILE A 1099 9.54 -23.97 -2.59
N ALA A 1100 8.55 -24.70 -3.11
CA ALA A 1100 8.12 -26.00 -2.61
C ALA A 1100 7.95 -27.00 -3.77
N VAL A 1101 7.89 -28.30 -3.46
CA VAL A 1101 7.76 -29.37 -4.45
C VAL A 1101 7.01 -30.57 -3.89
N GLU A 1102 6.00 -31.05 -4.62
CA GLU A 1102 5.36 -32.35 -4.38
C GLU A 1102 5.78 -33.37 -5.44
N ALA A 1103 5.87 -34.65 -5.07
CA ALA A 1103 5.94 -35.74 -6.04
C ALA A 1103 4.54 -36.30 -6.27
N PHE A 1104 4.21 -36.61 -7.53
CA PHE A 1104 2.91 -37.16 -7.88
C PHE A 1104 3.02 -38.23 -8.97
N ALA A 1105 1.91 -38.94 -9.19
CA ALA A 1105 1.72 -39.82 -10.33
C ALA A 1105 0.48 -39.36 -11.10
N TYR A 1106 0.54 -39.42 -12.42
CA TYR A 1106 -0.64 -39.18 -13.27
C TYR A 1106 -1.63 -40.33 -13.11
N ASN A 1107 -2.91 -40.02 -13.28
CA ASN A 1107 -3.95 -41.02 -13.45
C ASN A 1107 -3.73 -41.82 -14.75
N SER A 1108 -4.41 -42.95 -14.89
CA SER A 1108 -4.24 -43.87 -16.04
C SER A 1108 -4.61 -43.28 -17.39
N ASP A 1109 -5.43 -42.22 -17.41
CA ASP A 1109 -5.83 -41.45 -18.59
C ASP A 1109 -4.86 -40.30 -18.94
N GLY A 1110 -3.83 -40.08 -18.11
CA GLY A 1110 -2.89 -38.96 -18.24
C GLY A 1110 -3.30 -37.70 -17.46
N THR A 1111 -4.43 -37.67 -16.76
CA THR A 1111 -4.79 -36.50 -15.94
C THR A 1111 -3.88 -36.34 -14.72
N ILE A 1112 -3.66 -35.10 -14.32
CA ILE A 1112 -2.96 -34.73 -13.08
C ILE A 1112 -3.99 -34.79 -11.92
N PRO A 1113 -3.71 -35.50 -10.82
CA PRO A 1113 -4.58 -35.52 -9.64
C PRO A 1113 -4.53 -34.19 -8.89
N LEU A 1114 -5.54 -33.91 -8.05
CA LEU A 1114 -5.52 -32.76 -7.16
C LEU A 1114 -4.39 -32.91 -6.12
N LEU A 1115 -3.48 -31.95 -6.10
CA LEU A 1115 -2.35 -31.87 -5.18
C LEU A 1115 -2.62 -30.87 -4.05
N THR A 1116 -2.06 -31.15 -2.88
CA THR A 1116 -2.13 -30.31 -1.69
C THR A 1116 -0.73 -29.88 -1.28
N MET A 1117 -0.55 -28.62 -0.85
CA MET A 1117 0.73 -28.16 -0.32
C MET A 1117 1.09 -28.92 0.96
N THR A 1118 2.30 -29.49 1.04
CA THR A 1118 2.76 -30.20 2.24
C THR A 1118 3.99 -29.54 2.88
N ASN A 1119 4.21 -29.81 4.17
CA ASN A 1119 5.43 -29.43 4.88
C ASN A 1119 6.57 -30.46 4.70
N ALA A 1120 6.29 -31.62 4.11
CA ALA A 1120 7.25 -32.71 3.92
C ALA A 1120 7.91 -32.67 2.53
N GLY A 1121 7.15 -32.23 1.51
CA GLY A 1121 7.55 -32.20 0.12
C GLY A 1121 7.81 -33.58 -0.49
N ALA A 1122 8.42 -33.56 -1.67
CA ALA A 1122 8.75 -34.77 -2.43
C ALA A 1122 9.71 -35.72 -1.66
N PRO A 1123 9.42 -37.04 -1.61
CA PRO A 1123 10.29 -38.01 -0.96
C PRO A 1123 11.61 -38.20 -1.72
N GLN A 1124 12.69 -38.44 -0.98
CA GLN A 1124 14.01 -38.71 -1.54
C GLN A 1124 13.99 -39.92 -2.52
N ILE A 1125 14.70 -39.78 -3.64
CA ILE A 1125 14.66 -40.73 -4.77
C ILE A 1125 16.01 -41.36 -5.14
N GLY A 1126 17.07 -40.97 -4.44
CA GLY A 1126 18.41 -41.44 -4.67
C GLY A 1126 19.30 -41.03 -3.52
N THR A 1127 20.31 -41.84 -3.26
CA THR A 1127 21.23 -41.61 -2.16
C THR A 1127 22.30 -40.58 -2.52
N LEU A 1128 22.73 -39.79 -1.54
CA LEU A 1128 23.96 -39.00 -1.67
C LEU A 1128 25.17 -39.94 -1.59
N ASN A 1129 26.14 -39.80 -2.48
CA ASN A 1129 27.41 -40.52 -2.37
C ASN A 1129 28.36 -39.74 -1.43
N PRO A 1130 28.69 -40.26 -0.24
CA PRO A 1130 29.61 -39.57 0.66
C PRO A 1130 31.05 -39.57 0.15
N TYR A 1131 31.43 -40.52 -0.71
CA TYR A 1131 32.82 -40.75 -1.15
C TYR A 1131 33.27 -39.89 -2.34
N THR A 1132 32.47 -38.88 -2.71
CA THR A 1132 32.83 -37.85 -3.69
C THR A 1132 32.86 -36.49 -3.02
N ARG A 1133 33.48 -35.49 -3.67
CA ARG A 1133 33.28 -34.09 -3.29
C ARG A 1133 31.80 -33.74 -3.38
N ASN A 1134 31.24 -33.29 -2.27
CA ASN A 1134 29.91 -32.73 -2.13
C ASN A 1134 30.09 -31.25 -1.74
N GLU A 1135 29.46 -30.32 -2.47
CA GLU A 1135 29.51 -28.90 -2.09
C GLU A 1135 28.71 -28.67 -0.80
N ALA A 1136 29.15 -27.75 0.05
CA ALA A 1136 28.64 -27.64 1.42
C ALA A 1136 27.15 -27.25 1.45
N GLU A 1137 26.75 -26.33 0.56
CA GLU A 1137 25.38 -25.89 0.30
C GLU A 1137 24.45 -26.99 -0.25
N THR A 1138 24.99 -28.19 -0.55
CA THR A 1138 24.18 -29.39 -0.83
C THR A 1138 23.59 -29.91 0.47
N MET A 1139 22.40 -29.43 0.82
CA MET A 1139 21.70 -29.72 2.08
C MET A 1139 20.21 -30.01 1.86
N ALA A 1140 19.63 -30.86 2.71
CA ALA A 1140 18.19 -31.14 2.75
C ALA A 1140 17.47 -30.30 3.81
N PHE A 1141 18.13 -30.03 4.93
CA PHE A 1141 17.68 -29.08 5.95
C PHE A 1141 18.87 -28.28 6.50
N SER A 1142 18.61 -27.08 6.98
CA SER A 1142 19.57 -26.27 7.71
C SER A 1142 18.85 -25.35 8.70
N SER A 1143 19.63 -24.73 9.58
CA SER A 1143 19.17 -23.71 10.53
C SER A 1143 20.30 -22.70 10.70
N GLY A 1144 20.00 -21.40 10.77
CA GLY A 1144 20.94 -20.31 11.08
C GLY A 1144 22.01 -19.98 10.02
N ILE A 1145 22.43 -20.93 9.18
CA ILE A 1145 23.42 -20.69 8.11
C ILE A 1145 22.93 -19.71 7.03
N GLN A 1146 23.88 -19.19 6.25
CA GLN A 1146 23.64 -18.52 4.97
C GLN A 1146 24.57 -19.09 3.89
N THR A 1147 24.38 -18.67 2.64
CA THR A 1147 25.19 -19.13 1.49
C THR A 1147 25.76 -17.95 0.71
N GLN A 1148 27.05 -18.01 0.36
CA GLN A 1148 27.75 -16.95 -0.38
C GLN A 1148 28.46 -17.51 -1.61
N ALA A 1149 28.29 -16.86 -2.77
CA ALA A 1149 28.99 -17.22 -4.01
C ALA A 1149 30.45 -16.76 -3.98
N MET A 1150 31.34 -17.59 -4.54
CA MET A 1150 32.79 -17.40 -4.52
C MET A 1150 33.35 -16.86 -5.84
N THR A 1151 34.36 -15.98 -5.79
CA THR A 1151 35.10 -15.54 -6.98
C THR A 1151 35.97 -16.66 -7.57
N GLU A 1152 36.45 -17.60 -6.75
CA GLU A 1152 37.09 -18.84 -7.22
C GLU A 1152 36.10 -19.87 -7.79
N GLY A 1153 34.79 -19.60 -7.70
CA GLY A 1153 33.71 -20.49 -8.11
C GLY A 1153 33.23 -21.43 -6.99
N GLY A 1154 31.96 -21.84 -7.10
CA GLY A 1154 31.23 -22.54 -6.04
C GLY A 1154 30.48 -21.59 -5.12
N ILE A 1155 29.72 -22.15 -4.19
CA ILE A 1155 29.01 -21.44 -3.13
C ILE A 1155 29.49 -22.03 -1.81
N ALA A 1156 29.83 -21.20 -0.84
CA ALA A 1156 30.16 -21.68 0.49
C ALA A 1156 28.99 -21.48 1.45
N ILE A 1157 28.93 -22.33 2.46
CA ILE A 1157 28.16 -22.04 3.65
C ILE A 1157 28.94 -21.03 4.49
N VAL A 1158 28.24 -19.95 4.83
CA VAL A 1158 28.66 -18.88 5.73
C VAL A 1158 27.66 -18.77 6.89
N ASN A 1159 27.89 -17.88 7.84
CA ASN A 1159 27.06 -17.77 9.06
C ASN A 1159 27.05 -19.03 9.96
N ILE A 1160 28.10 -19.88 9.98
CA ILE A 1160 28.10 -21.22 10.63
C ILE A 1160 28.42 -21.29 12.13
N GLU A 1161 27.53 -21.87 12.92
CA GLU A 1161 27.61 -22.05 14.38
C GLU A 1161 27.76 -23.55 14.86
N ASN A 1162 27.86 -23.91 16.17
CA ASN A 1162 27.67 -25.34 16.63
C ASN A 1162 26.17 -25.59 16.68
N GLY A 1163 25.68 -26.59 15.98
CA GLY A 1163 24.22 -26.70 15.83
C GLY A 1163 23.66 -25.62 14.90
N ASP A 1164 24.51 -24.71 14.38
CA ASP A 1164 24.86 -24.79 12.95
C ASP A 1164 24.89 -26.27 12.54
N TYR A 1165 23.79 -26.72 11.98
CA TYR A 1165 23.71 -27.94 11.24
C TYR A 1165 23.27 -27.61 9.82
N VAL A 1166 23.96 -28.25 8.88
CA VAL A 1166 23.33 -28.73 7.68
C VAL A 1166 23.09 -30.21 7.83
N LYS A 1167 21.93 -30.66 7.36
CA LYS A 1167 21.55 -32.06 7.30
C LYS A 1167 21.40 -32.45 5.85
N VAL A 1168 22.18 -33.42 5.42
CA VAL A 1168 21.92 -34.19 4.19
C VAL A 1168 21.07 -35.41 4.50
N ALA A 1169 20.26 -35.82 3.52
CA ALA A 1169 19.38 -36.98 3.63
C ALA A 1169 19.91 -38.15 2.80
N GLY A 1170 19.65 -39.39 3.27
CA GLY A 1170 19.92 -40.62 2.53
C GLY A 1170 21.37 -40.78 2.03
N VAL A 1171 22.34 -40.59 2.92
CA VAL A 1171 23.76 -40.77 2.60
C VAL A 1171 24.10 -42.27 2.53
N ALA A 1172 24.64 -42.74 1.40
CA ALA A 1172 24.97 -44.15 1.18
C ALA A 1172 26.39 -44.50 1.69
N PHE A 1173 26.51 -44.78 2.98
CA PHE A 1173 27.77 -45.24 3.58
C PHE A 1173 28.12 -46.70 3.30
N GLY A 1174 27.24 -47.52 2.72
CA GLY A 1174 27.53 -48.93 2.43
C GLY A 1174 28.02 -49.69 3.68
N ASN A 1175 29.27 -50.20 3.62
CA ASN A 1175 29.93 -50.91 4.72
C ASN A 1175 30.48 -49.99 5.84
N GLY A 1176 30.44 -48.66 5.65
CA GLY A 1176 30.93 -47.65 6.59
C GLY A 1176 31.97 -46.70 5.96
N ALA A 1177 32.17 -45.54 6.57
CA ALA A 1177 33.24 -44.62 6.20
C ALA A 1177 34.44 -44.73 7.15
N LYS A 1178 35.63 -44.42 6.64
CA LYS A 1178 36.92 -44.44 7.36
C LYS A 1178 37.32 -43.07 7.87
N SER A 1179 37.13 -42.03 7.07
CA SER A 1179 37.37 -40.65 7.49
C SER A 1179 36.42 -39.67 6.79
N PHE A 1180 36.37 -38.46 7.33
CA PHE A 1180 35.74 -37.28 6.75
C PHE A 1180 36.80 -36.21 6.52
N SER A 1181 36.62 -35.44 5.46
CA SER A 1181 37.44 -34.28 5.12
C SER A 1181 36.56 -33.17 4.55
N ALA A 1182 36.91 -31.93 4.82
CA ALA A 1182 36.19 -30.77 4.29
C ALA A 1182 37.16 -29.65 3.92
N ARG A 1183 36.81 -28.91 2.87
CA ARG A 1183 37.51 -27.69 2.48
C ARG A 1183 36.87 -26.54 3.24
N ILE A 1184 37.59 -26.06 4.24
CA ILE A 1184 37.12 -25.07 5.21
C ILE A 1184 38.15 -23.94 5.24
N ALA A 1185 37.66 -22.71 5.27
CA ALA A 1185 38.40 -21.59 5.77
C ALA A 1185 37.88 -21.40 7.19
N SER A 1186 38.75 -21.51 8.18
CA SER A 1186 38.42 -20.91 9.47
C SER A 1186 39.51 -19.95 9.85
N ALA A 1187 39.14 -18.69 9.83
CA ALA A 1187 39.96 -17.58 10.23
C ALA A 1187 40.38 -17.74 11.70
N THR A 1188 39.53 -18.36 12.52
CA THR A 1188 39.54 -18.27 14.00
C THR A 1188 40.49 -19.25 14.68
N ASN A 1189 40.27 -19.56 15.96
CA ASN A 1189 40.87 -20.75 16.59
C ASN A 1189 40.35 -22.07 15.96
N GLY A 1190 39.36 -21.99 15.06
CA GLY A 1190 38.67 -23.12 14.47
C GLY A 1190 37.41 -23.51 15.25
N GLY A 1191 36.95 -24.74 15.06
CA GLY A 1191 35.70 -25.26 15.59
C GLY A 1191 35.59 -26.78 15.44
N LYS A 1192 34.37 -27.32 15.52
CA LYS A 1192 34.11 -28.75 15.37
C LYS A 1192 32.94 -28.98 14.44
N ILE A 1193 33.15 -29.74 13.37
CA ILE A 1193 32.03 -30.32 12.63
C ILE A 1193 31.73 -31.68 13.25
N GLU A 1194 30.66 -31.75 14.03
CA GLU A 1194 30.12 -33.01 14.54
C GLU A 1194 29.34 -33.73 13.46
N LEU A 1195 29.73 -34.96 13.18
CA LEU A 1195 29.12 -35.82 12.17
C LEU A 1195 28.13 -36.73 12.88
N ARG A 1196 26.84 -36.42 12.78
CA ARG A 1196 25.75 -37.12 13.49
C ARG A 1196 24.77 -37.78 12.53
N LEU A 1197 24.33 -38.99 12.88
CA LEU A 1197 23.33 -39.74 12.13
C LEU A 1197 21.91 -39.47 12.65
N GLY A 1198 20.94 -39.33 11.73
CA GLY A 1198 19.51 -39.19 12.04
C GLY A 1198 19.08 -37.76 12.40
N SER A 1199 19.58 -37.22 13.50
CA SER A 1199 19.20 -35.90 14.04
C SER A 1199 20.40 -35.13 14.62
N VAL A 1200 20.19 -33.87 14.98
CA VAL A 1200 21.18 -33.01 15.66
C VAL A 1200 21.62 -33.54 17.02
N THR A 1201 20.80 -34.37 17.67
CA THR A 1201 21.11 -35.10 18.92
C THR A 1201 21.42 -36.57 18.70
N GLY A 1202 21.46 -37.03 17.44
CA GLY A 1202 21.64 -38.43 17.07
C GLY A 1202 23.08 -38.92 17.22
N THR A 1203 23.30 -40.18 16.85
CA THR A 1203 24.56 -40.90 17.03
C THR A 1203 25.73 -40.13 16.41
N LEU A 1204 26.66 -39.66 17.26
CA LEU A 1204 27.91 -39.05 16.85
C LEU A 1204 28.83 -40.15 16.28
N VAL A 1205 29.11 -40.08 14.98
CA VAL A 1205 29.98 -41.05 14.27
C VAL A 1205 31.36 -40.50 13.96
N GLY A 1206 31.58 -39.20 14.17
CA GLY A 1206 32.89 -38.58 14.10
C GLY A 1206 32.85 -37.09 14.41
N THR A 1207 34.02 -36.52 14.64
CA THR A 1207 34.19 -35.06 14.82
C THR A 1207 35.37 -34.62 13.98
N CYS A 1208 35.11 -33.79 12.96
CA CYS A 1208 36.18 -33.11 12.25
C CYS A 1208 36.58 -31.88 13.06
N ASN A 1209 37.70 -31.95 13.76
CA ASN A 1209 38.29 -30.79 14.42
C ASN A 1209 38.80 -29.85 13.33
N VAL A 1210 38.22 -28.66 13.24
CA VAL A 1210 38.64 -27.60 12.33
C VAL A 1210 39.66 -26.76 13.09
N PRO A 1211 40.93 -26.68 12.68
CA PRO A 1211 41.88 -25.72 13.23
C PRO A 1211 41.66 -24.33 12.60
N GLY A 1212 42.23 -23.29 13.20
CA GLY A 1212 42.48 -22.03 12.50
C GLY A 1212 43.35 -22.27 11.26
N THR A 1213 42.84 -21.97 10.07
CA THR A 1213 43.49 -22.27 8.79
C THR A 1213 44.52 -21.22 8.39
N ASN A 1214 44.50 -20.01 8.99
CA ASN A 1214 45.38 -18.86 8.68
C ASN A 1214 45.44 -18.50 7.19
N GLN A 1215 44.45 -18.93 6.41
CA GLN A 1215 44.36 -18.82 4.97
C GLN A 1215 42.91 -18.61 4.57
N ARG A 1216 42.67 -17.58 3.76
CA ARG A 1216 41.36 -17.31 3.15
C ARG A 1216 41.13 -18.20 1.93
N MET A 1217 39.89 -18.64 1.74
CA MET A 1217 39.43 -19.16 0.44
C MET A 1217 38.96 -18.00 -0.43
N ALA A 1218 39.87 -17.43 -1.23
CA ALA A 1218 39.65 -16.29 -2.14
C ALA A 1218 39.01 -15.04 -1.47
N ASP A 1219 37.70 -15.07 -1.24
CA ASP A 1219 36.89 -14.02 -0.59
C ASP A 1219 36.56 -14.31 0.88
N LEU A 1220 36.66 -15.57 1.34
CA LEU A 1220 36.19 -16.02 2.63
C LEU A 1220 37.25 -16.02 3.73
N ALA A 1221 36.87 -15.43 4.85
CA ALA A 1221 37.49 -15.58 6.17
C ALA A 1221 37.08 -16.92 6.83
N ASP A 1222 35.81 -17.04 7.23
CA ASP A 1222 35.22 -18.30 7.69
C ASP A 1222 34.27 -18.87 6.62
N GLY A 1223 34.24 -20.19 6.42
CA GLY A 1223 33.27 -20.88 5.55
C GLY A 1223 33.62 -22.32 5.25
N ILE A 1224 32.61 -23.15 5.01
CA ILE A 1224 32.78 -24.50 4.47
C ILE A 1224 32.38 -24.43 3.00
N LEU A 1225 33.28 -24.81 2.09
CA LEU A 1225 33.01 -24.84 0.65
C LEU A 1225 32.54 -26.21 0.20
N CYS A 1226 33.18 -27.29 0.65
CA CYS A 1226 32.80 -28.65 0.28
C CYS A 1226 33.31 -29.69 1.30
N TYR A 1227 32.80 -30.93 1.21
CA TYR A 1227 33.22 -32.06 2.03
C TYR A 1227 33.18 -33.38 1.26
N GLN A 1228 33.91 -34.38 1.76
CA GLN A 1228 33.94 -35.75 1.24
C GLN A 1228 34.40 -36.73 2.32
N TRP A 1229 33.98 -37.98 2.19
CA TRP A 1229 34.38 -39.09 3.05
C TRP A 1229 35.35 -40.03 2.30
N SER A 1230 36.12 -40.83 3.05
CA SER A 1230 36.92 -41.92 2.50
C SER A 1230 36.35 -43.28 2.93
N ASN A 1231 36.51 -44.30 2.08
CA ASN A 1231 36.12 -45.66 2.41
C ASN A 1231 37.22 -46.39 3.17
N TRP A 1232 36.90 -47.53 3.77
CA TRP A 1232 37.88 -48.56 4.05
C TRP A 1232 38.16 -49.29 2.73
N ASP A 1233 39.39 -49.16 2.21
CA ASP A 1233 39.86 -49.86 0.99
C ASP A 1233 39.74 -51.39 1.13
#